data_AF-A0A9D5VR33-F1
#
_entry.id   AF-A0A9D5VR33-F1
#
_cell.length_a   1.000
_cell.length_b   1.000
_cell.length_c   1.000
_cell.angle_alpha   90.00
_cell.angle_beta   90.00
_cell.angle_gamma   90.00
#
_symmetry.space_group_name_H-M   'P 1'
#
loop_
_entity.id
_entity.type
_entity.pdbx_description
1 polymer ?
#
loop_
_entity_poly.entity_id
_entity_poly.type
_entity_poly.pdbx_seq_one_letter_code
_entity_poly.pdbx_strand_id
1 'polypeptide(L)'
;MKNKIAIIIAITALLILILYSLFFLQTTLFAKDKIYLALVGPAKTESGQSIIRAVRMYLENINHEVNGKKIELFYYDDIEDEKSAEETALKISNKTKSLLVLGHYYNLTSLAAGIVYKRNGVPAITASSTAEEVTSNNEWYFRTIPNNRIQAIFIANYISRILKKNSVNIIFEDDDYSLSLFSNFEKAAMRQGIAIKNKWKINTSQDEDNISLEPILKSLSGGEVFFLATHASLGAKLAISLKNTGKQFTIFGDDEFSSKIFLDKLKEYSEEGKGIDYYSDGIYCVTPYMSAIASDKGHQFEKQFISTYGKKPSWEAACYYDAVMVAIEAIKRADIKGTRYLIENRRKIKDALDGFFSPENAIRGVTEDIYFNRQRDITRPYSIAKYSGKNLVASFVQYRTVSQETEDSEGLFEKIFKGEKIIIDSKLMKSTHIVNTWIDEIDFNNIDFNKSFCALTFNVSFRYANNFNFDSAAIEFKNSLEPIILGKPVSLSKNDIETTIVYKVNGIFKLMVDYSSYPFDSQTIAIRLQNKRDTIDKVIYLPDELKNKVTLSQNSIKGWDIKSQMIFENFSTKESSLGLPRFFDSKYRINHSLFNIEIQMKRKLYVIILNLFLPIAALLTGLYFALSYPLIFLMVFLGTLSYHLYLLFILPCNYIMGIEYLIFGIYLLICIFLLRWKFTNHGGYS
;
A
#
# COMPACT_ATOMS: atom_id res chain seq x y z
N MET A 1 -58.76 -20.05 -48.62
CA MET A 1 -57.77 -19.12 -48.01
C MET A 1 -57.66 -19.23 -46.50
N LYS A 2 -58.76 -19.20 -45.73
CA LYS A 2 -58.73 -19.24 -44.25
C LYS A 2 -57.92 -20.41 -43.64
N ASN A 3 -58.05 -21.63 -44.17
CA ASN A 3 -57.32 -22.79 -43.62
C ASN A 3 -55.79 -22.72 -43.86
N LYS A 4 -55.34 -22.09 -44.95
CA LYS A 4 -53.89 -21.91 -45.20
C LYS A 4 -53.29 -20.87 -44.26
N ILE A 5 -54.02 -19.81 -43.94
CA ILE A 5 -53.59 -18.77 -42.99
C ILE A 5 -53.49 -19.36 -41.57
N ALA A 6 -54.46 -20.17 -41.14
CA ALA A 6 -54.43 -20.84 -39.84
C ALA A 6 -53.22 -21.79 -39.69
N ILE A 7 -52.89 -22.54 -40.74
CA ILE A 7 -51.71 -23.43 -40.76
C ILE A 7 -50.41 -22.62 -40.68
N ILE A 8 -50.31 -21.50 -41.41
CA ILE A 8 -49.12 -20.64 -41.35
C ILE A 8 -48.95 -20.03 -39.95
N ILE A 9 -50.03 -19.57 -39.31
CA ILE A 9 -50.00 -19.03 -37.94
C ILE A 9 -49.61 -20.12 -36.92
N ALA A 10 -50.11 -21.35 -37.08
CA ALA A 10 -49.73 -22.46 -36.21
C ALA A 10 -48.25 -22.84 -36.35
N ILE A 11 -47.73 -22.84 -37.58
CA ILE A 11 -46.32 -23.14 -37.86
C ILE A 11 -45.41 -22.04 -37.32
N THR A 12 -45.76 -20.76 -37.49
CA THR A 12 -44.97 -19.64 -36.95
C THR A 12 -45.00 -19.61 -35.43
N ALA A 13 -46.16 -19.88 -34.80
CA ALA A 13 -46.25 -20.00 -33.34
C ALA A 13 -45.38 -21.14 -32.80
N LEU A 14 -45.37 -22.30 -33.47
CA LEU A 14 -44.54 -23.45 -33.09
C LEU A 14 -43.04 -23.14 -33.26
N LEU A 15 -42.64 -22.47 -34.33
CA LEU A 15 -41.26 -22.03 -34.56
C LEU A 15 -40.80 -21.04 -33.49
N ILE A 16 -41.65 -20.08 -33.10
CA ILE A 16 -41.36 -19.15 -32.01
C ILE A 16 -41.20 -19.89 -30.69
N LEU A 17 -42.05 -20.88 -30.39
CA LEU A 17 -41.95 -21.72 -29.20
C LEU A 17 -40.66 -22.55 -29.16
N ILE A 18 -40.26 -23.12 -30.30
CA ILE A 18 -39.00 -23.86 -30.43
C ILE A 18 -37.80 -22.93 -30.23
N LEU A 19 -37.78 -21.76 -30.88
CA LEU A 19 -36.74 -20.73 -30.69
C LEU A 19 -36.67 -20.23 -29.25
N TYR A 20 -37.81 -20.01 -28.61
CA TYR A 20 -37.89 -19.61 -27.21
C TYR A 20 -37.38 -20.72 -26.29
N SER A 21 -37.73 -21.99 -26.57
CA SER A 21 -37.23 -23.15 -25.82
C SER A 21 -35.72 -23.34 -26.00
N LEU A 22 -35.17 -23.14 -27.20
CA LEU A 22 -33.74 -23.23 -27.49
C LEU A 22 -32.96 -22.10 -26.82
N PHE A 23 -33.51 -20.89 -26.81
CA PHE A 23 -32.95 -19.75 -26.08
C PHE A 23 -32.96 -19.99 -24.56
N PHE A 24 -34.04 -20.56 -24.02
CA PHE A 24 -34.16 -20.90 -22.60
C PHE A 24 -33.28 -22.10 -22.20
N LEU A 25 -33.10 -23.09 -23.09
CA LEU A 25 -32.16 -24.19 -22.92
C LEU A 25 -30.72 -23.67 -22.93
N GLN A 26 -30.42 -22.70 -23.81
CA GLN A 26 -29.12 -22.05 -23.86
C GLN A 26 -28.84 -21.25 -22.58
N THR A 27 -29.79 -20.46 -22.07
CA THR A 27 -29.57 -19.70 -20.82
C THR A 27 -29.44 -20.60 -19.59
N THR A 28 -30.11 -21.76 -19.55
CA THR A 28 -30.01 -22.73 -18.44
C THR A 28 -28.77 -23.63 -18.54
N LEU A 29 -28.38 -24.10 -19.73
CA LEU A 29 -27.14 -24.87 -19.96
C LEU A 29 -25.88 -24.01 -19.86
N PHE A 30 -25.96 -22.71 -20.19
CA PHE A 30 -24.86 -21.74 -20.07
C PHE A 30 -24.96 -20.86 -18.81
N ALA A 31 -25.80 -21.20 -17.84
CA ALA A 31 -25.74 -20.60 -16.51
C ALA A 31 -24.34 -20.88 -15.95
N LYS A 32 -23.44 -19.88 -16.03
CA LYS A 32 -22.03 -20.06 -15.67
C LYS A 32 -21.94 -20.49 -14.22
N ASP A 33 -21.49 -21.73 -13.98
CA ASP A 33 -21.10 -22.20 -12.65
C ASP A 33 -20.24 -21.14 -11.94
N LYS A 34 -20.64 -20.77 -10.73
CA LYS A 34 -19.92 -19.79 -9.91
C LYS A 34 -18.92 -20.46 -8.98
N ILE A 35 -17.93 -19.69 -8.56
CA ILE A 35 -16.98 -20.03 -7.51
C ILE A 35 -17.40 -19.27 -6.26
N TYR A 36 -17.49 -19.98 -5.13
CA TYR A 36 -17.95 -19.41 -3.87
C TYR A 36 -16.82 -19.40 -2.86
N LEU A 37 -16.61 -18.26 -2.22
CA LEU A 37 -15.68 -18.07 -1.10
C LEU A 37 -16.47 -17.65 0.13
N ALA A 38 -15.99 -17.99 1.32
CA ALA A 38 -16.49 -17.44 2.57
C ALA A 38 -15.45 -16.49 3.18
N LEU A 39 -15.90 -15.40 3.78
CA LEU A 39 -15.14 -14.52 4.66
C LEU A 39 -15.82 -14.53 6.03
N VAL A 40 -15.08 -14.85 7.08
CA VAL A 40 -15.60 -14.95 8.45
C VAL A 40 -14.78 -14.10 9.40
N GLY A 41 -15.46 -13.26 10.20
CA GLY A 41 -14.85 -12.40 11.22
C GLY A 41 -15.82 -11.35 11.76
N PRO A 42 -15.35 -10.37 12.55
CA PRO A 42 -16.20 -9.45 13.29
C PRO A 42 -16.75 -8.32 12.40
N ALA A 43 -17.88 -8.57 11.72
CA ALA A 43 -18.39 -7.72 10.63
C ALA A 43 -18.64 -6.28 11.03
N LYS A 44 -19.03 -6.08 12.28
CA LYS A 44 -19.56 -4.81 12.78
C LYS A 44 -18.44 -3.88 13.26
N THR A 45 -17.23 -4.40 13.42
CA THR A 45 -16.06 -3.62 13.84
C THR A 45 -15.44 -2.88 12.65
N GLU A 46 -14.70 -1.79 12.90
CA GLU A 46 -13.97 -1.11 11.81
C GLU A 46 -12.88 -2.02 11.23
N SER A 47 -12.25 -2.90 12.03
CA SER A 47 -11.30 -3.90 11.53
C SER A 47 -11.96 -4.88 10.56
N GLY A 48 -13.13 -5.43 10.91
CA GLY A 48 -13.91 -6.29 10.01
C GLY A 48 -14.35 -5.58 8.73
N GLN A 49 -14.79 -4.32 8.82
CA GLN A 49 -15.12 -3.51 7.64
C GLN A 49 -13.89 -3.23 6.77
N SER A 50 -12.73 -2.98 7.37
CA SER A 50 -11.45 -2.79 6.68
C SER A 50 -11.06 -4.05 5.88
N ILE A 51 -11.22 -5.24 6.50
CA ILE A 51 -11.02 -6.55 5.86
C ILE A 51 -11.97 -6.73 4.67
N ILE A 52 -13.28 -6.49 4.85
CA ILE A 52 -14.27 -6.63 3.77
C ILE A 52 -13.93 -5.73 2.58
N ARG A 53 -13.54 -4.46 2.85
CA ARG A 53 -13.12 -3.50 1.81
C ARG A 53 -11.91 -4.03 1.03
N ALA A 54 -10.89 -4.54 1.72
CA ALA A 54 -9.69 -5.04 1.07
C ALA A 54 -9.95 -6.29 0.21
N VAL A 55 -10.70 -7.25 0.74
CA VAL A 55 -11.07 -8.47 -0.02
C VAL A 55 -11.91 -8.09 -1.24
N ARG A 56 -12.87 -7.17 -1.09
CA ARG A 56 -13.69 -6.68 -2.20
C ARG A 56 -12.85 -5.97 -3.26
N MET A 57 -11.93 -5.09 -2.85
CA MET A 57 -11.04 -4.38 -3.77
C MET A 57 -10.21 -5.34 -4.63
N TYR A 58 -9.64 -6.41 -4.04
CA TYR A 58 -8.93 -7.41 -4.83
C TYR A 58 -9.85 -8.12 -5.83
N LEU A 59 -11.06 -8.51 -5.40
CA LEU A 59 -12.03 -9.16 -6.28
C LEU A 59 -12.49 -8.23 -7.42
N GLU A 60 -12.67 -6.94 -7.17
CA GLU A 60 -12.98 -5.93 -8.17
C GLU A 60 -11.83 -5.80 -9.19
N ASN A 61 -10.57 -5.81 -8.72
CA ASN A 61 -9.39 -5.75 -9.60
C ASN A 61 -9.31 -6.92 -10.59
N ILE A 62 -9.89 -8.07 -10.26
CA ILE A 62 -9.97 -9.24 -11.15
C ILE A 62 -11.37 -9.40 -11.80
N ASN A 63 -12.20 -8.37 -11.79
CA ASN A 63 -13.57 -8.37 -12.33
C ASN A 63 -14.50 -9.46 -11.74
N HIS A 64 -14.23 -9.86 -10.50
CA HIS A 64 -14.86 -10.98 -9.80
C HIS A 64 -14.84 -12.26 -10.63
N GLU A 65 -13.74 -12.54 -11.32
CA GLU A 65 -13.65 -13.68 -12.22
C GLU A 65 -12.35 -14.46 -12.04
N VAL A 66 -12.47 -15.78 -12.04
CA VAL A 66 -11.32 -16.70 -12.06
C VAL A 66 -11.68 -17.91 -12.91
N ASN A 67 -10.75 -18.35 -13.77
CA ASN A 67 -10.95 -19.45 -14.72
C ASN A 67 -12.25 -19.32 -15.56
N GLY A 68 -12.63 -18.09 -15.94
CA GLY A 68 -13.84 -17.82 -16.73
C GLY A 68 -15.15 -17.85 -15.93
N LYS A 69 -15.08 -18.01 -14.60
CA LYS A 69 -16.24 -18.17 -13.70
C LYS A 69 -16.35 -16.99 -12.72
N LYS A 70 -17.59 -16.56 -12.47
CA LYS A 70 -17.86 -15.47 -11.51
C LYS A 70 -17.64 -15.94 -10.08
N ILE A 71 -17.03 -15.07 -9.28
CA ILE A 71 -16.76 -15.28 -7.86
C ILE A 71 -17.88 -14.64 -7.04
N GLU A 72 -18.43 -15.38 -6.10
CA GLU A 72 -19.39 -14.92 -5.12
C GLU A 72 -18.80 -15.08 -3.71
N LEU A 73 -18.72 -13.96 -2.98
CA LEU A 73 -18.17 -13.91 -1.64
C LEU A 73 -19.31 -13.87 -0.62
N PHE A 74 -19.39 -14.89 0.23
CA PHE A 74 -20.28 -14.89 1.38
C PHE A 74 -19.56 -14.35 2.61
N TYR A 75 -20.24 -13.50 3.36
CA TYR A 75 -19.75 -12.97 4.61
C TYR A 75 -20.50 -13.59 5.78
N TYR A 76 -19.78 -13.99 6.83
CA TYR A 76 -20.35 -14.47 8.09
C TYR A 76 -19.74 -13.72 9.28
N ASP A 77 -20.59 -13.37 10.23
CA ASP A 77 -20.19 -12.73 11.49
C ASP A 77 -20.16 -13.81 12.57
N ASP A 78 -18.98 -14.10 13.10
CA ASP A 78 -18.82 -15.04 14.22
C ASP A 78 -18.98 -14.35 15.58
N ILE A 79 -19.27 -13.04 15.61
CA ILE A 79 -19.50 -12.23 16.81
C ILE A 79 -18.42 -12.38 17.89
N GLU A 80 -17.20 -12.71 17.48
CA GLU A 80 -16.03 -12.84 18.38
C GLU A 80 -16.17 -13.98 19.39
N ASP A 81 -17.00 -14.97 19.10
CA ASP A 81 -17.36 -16.07 20.00
C ASP A 81 -17.02 -17.45 19.39
N GLU A 82 -16.45 -18.34 20.22
CA GLU A 82 -16.02 -19.67 19.80
C GLU A 82 -17.17 -20.55 19.30
N LYS A 83 -18.31 -20.53 20.00
CA LYS A 83 -19.46 -21.37 19.66
C LYS A 83 -20.10 -20.89 18.36
N SER A 84 -20.26 -19.58 18.20
CA SER A 84 -20.73 -18.96 16.96
C SER A 84 -19.79 -19.25 15.79
N ALA A 85 -18.48 -19.26 16.02
CA ALA A 85 -17.48 -19.65 15.02
C ALA A 85 -17.63 -21.12 14.61
N GLU A 86 -17.84 -22.04 15.57
CA GLU A 86 -18.10 -23.46 15.31
C GLU A 86 -19.39 -23.67 14.49
N GLU A 87 -20.49 -23.02 14.89
CA GLU A 87 -21.78 -23.09 14.19
C GLU A 87 -21.67 -22.54 12.76
N THR A 88 -20.94 -21.44 12.57
CA THR A 88 -20.65 -20.85 11.28
C THR A 88 -19.82 -21.80 10.41
N ALA A 89 -18.78 -22.41 10.97
CA ALA A 89 -17.95 -23.39 10.27
C ALA A 89 -18.74 -24.63 9.85
N LEU A 90 -19.66 -25.13 10.71
CA LEU A 90 -20.57 -26.23 10.39
C LEU A 90 -21.54 -25.85 9.27
N LYS A 91 -22.09 -24.64 9.31
CA LYS A 91 -22.96 -24.11 8.25
C LYS A 91 -22.21 -24.03 6.93
N ILE A 92 -20.99 -23.49 6.91
CA ILE A 92 -20.16 -23.38 5.70
C ILE A 92 -19.84 -24.77 5.15
N SER A 93 -19.43 -25.69 6.03
CA SER A 93 -19.03 -27.05 5.65
C SER A 93 -20.18 -27.84 5.01
N ASN A 94 -21.39 -27.75 5.59
CA ASN A 94 -22.52 -28.62 5.25
C ASN A 94 -23.57 -27.98 4.34
N LYS A 95 -23.78 -26.66 4.42
CA LYS A 95 -24.93 -25.98 3.80
C LYS A 95 -24.52 -24.97 2.72
N THR A 96 -23.23 -24.81 2.44
CA THR A 96 -22.75 -23.84 1.44
C THR A 96 -21.90 -24.50 0.37
N LYS A 97 -21.77 -23.82 -0.78
CA LYS A 97 -20.91 -24.20 -1.89
C LYS A 97 -19.49 -23.62 -1.77
N SER A 98 -19.14 -23.05 -0.62
CA SER A 98 -17.86 -22.36 -0.42
C SER A 98 -16.69 -23.33 -0.59
N LEU A 99 -15.76 -22.97 -1.48
CA LEU A 99 -14.58 -23.76 -1.81
C LEU A 99 -13.41 -23.52 -0.85
N LEU A 100 -13.39 -22.35 -0.21
CA LEU A 100 -12.36 -21.92 0.72
C LEU A 100 -12.92 -20.86 1.67
N VAL A 101 -12.37 -20.80 2.88
CA VAL A 101 -12.69 -19.81 3.91
C VAL A 101 -11.52 -18.85 4.12
N LEU A 102 -11.81 -17.55 4.11
CA LEU A 102 -10.93 -16.50 4.60
C LEU A 102 -11.37 -16.15 6.02
N GLY A 103 -10.45 -16.19 6.97
CA GLY A 103 -10.77 -16.11 8.39
C GLY A 103 -10.48 -17.42 9.12
N HIS A 104 -10.73 -17.49 10.42
CA HIS A 104 -11.38 -16.48 11.26
C HIS A 104 -10.39 -15.40 11.72
N TYR A 105 -10.92 -14.36 12.39
CA TYR A 105 -10.13 -13.20 12.78
C TYR A 105 -9.34 -13.42 14.08
N TYR A 106 -9.99 -13.92 15.13
CA TYR A 106 -9.38 -14.12 16.45
C TYR A 106 -8.82 -15.53 16.62
N ASN A 107 -7.86 -15.67 17.54
CA ASN A 107 -7.23 -16.96 17.84
C ASN A 107 -8.23 -18.02 18.28
N LEU A 108 -9.09 -17.71 19.25
CA LEU A 108 -10.08 -18.65 19.77
C LEU A 108 -11.10 -19.07 18.70
N THR A 109 -11.61 -18.12 17.92
CA THR A 109 -12.57 -18.44 16.83
C THR A 109 -11.92 -19.23 15.70
N SER A 110 -10.65 -18.96 15.37
CA SER A 110 -9.87 -19.74 14.40
C SER A 110 -9.62 -21.18 14.86
N LEU A 111 -9.33 -21.38 16.15
CA LEU A 111 -9.13 -22.73 16.72
C LEU A 111 -10.42 -23.54 16.69
N ALA A 112 -11.54 -22.98 17.18
CA ALA A 112 -12.84 -23.64 17.21
C ALA A 112 -13.31 -24.03 15.80
N ALA A 113 -13.30 -23.07 14.87
CA ALA A 113 -13.69 -23.32 13.48
C ALA A 113 -12.72 -24.27 12.75
N GLY A 114 -11.43 -24.19 13.07
CA GLY A 114 -10.38 -25.01 12.47
C GLY A 114 -10.61 -26.50 12.68
N ILE A 115 -11.10 -26.92 13.84
CA ILE A 115 -11.46 -28.32 14.14
C ILE A 115 -12.55 -28.80 13.16
N VAL A 116 -13.57 -27.97 12.94
CA VAL A 116 -14.68 -28.29 12.02
C VAL A 116 -14.19 -28.35 10.57
N TYR A 117 -13.39 -27.39 10.13
CA TYR A 117 -12.86 -27.35 8.77
C TYR A 117 -11.94 -28.54 8.48
N LYS A 118 -11.08 -28.92 9.44
CA LYS A 118 -10.26 -30.13 9.36
C LYS A 118 -11.10 -31.38 9.17
N ARG A 119 -12.13 -31.57 10.00
CA ARG A 119 -13.02 -32.74 9.94
C ARG A 119 -13.80 -32.82 8.63
N ASN A 120 -14.16 -31.69 8.04
CA ASN A 120 -15.00 -31.62 6.84
C ASN A 120 -14.22 -31.36 5.53
N GLY A 121 -12.90 -31.27 5.60
CA GLY A 121 -12.04 -31.05 4.44
C GLY A 121 -12.29 -29.71 3.75
N VAL A 122 -12.34 -28.61 4.50
CA VAL A 122 -12.51 -27.25 3.97
C VAL A 122 -11.22 -26.46 4.17
N PRO A 123 -10.54 -25.99 3.11
CA PRO A 123 -9.36 -25.17 3.28
C PRO A 123 -9.72 -23.79 3.85
N ALA A 124 -8.95 -23.31 4.81
CA ALA A 124 -9.10 -22.01 5.44
C ALA A 124 -7.77 -21.24 5.46
N ILE A 125 -7.83 -19.92 5.30
CA ILE A 125 -6.69 -19.00 5.40
C ILE A 125 -7.02 -17.89 6.39
N THR A 126 -6.29 -17.80 7.51
CA THR A 126 -6.35 -16.63 8.40
C THR A 126 -5.21 -15.66 8.09
N ALA A 127 -5.47 -14.38 8.30
CA ALA A 127 -4.50 -13.30 8.09
C ALA A 127 -4.39 -12.35 9.29
N SER A 128 -4.88 -12.79 10.45
CA SER A 128 -4.84 -12.05 11.71
C SER A 128 -4.61 -12.93 12.94
N SER A 129 -5.01 -14.21 12.91
CA SER A 129 -4.75 -15.10 14.03
C SER A 129 -3.28 -15.55 14.07
N THR A 130 -2.65 -15.41 15.24
CA THR A 130 -1.21 -15.57 15.49
C THR A 130 -0.87 -16.73 16.44
N ALA A 131 -1.86 -17.40 17.04
CA ALA A 131 -1.66 -18.60 17.86
C ALA A 131 -1.14 -19.79 17.03
N GLU A 132 -0.06 -20.44 17.45
CA GLU A 132 0.65 -21.47 16.67
C GLU A 132 -0.24 -22.70 16.38
N GLU A 133 -1.17 -23.02 17.29
CA GLU A 133 -2.05 -24.18 17.29
C GLU A 133 -3.03 -24.17 16.10
N VAL A 134 -3.35 -23.00 15.56
CA VAL A 134 -4.28 -22.85 14.42
C VAL A 134 -3.82 -23.65 13.21
N THR A 135 -2.51 -23.73 12.96
CA THR A 135 -1.93 -24.41 11.79
C THR A 135 -1.11 -25.65 12.16
N SER A 136 -0.49 -25.68 13.35
CA SER A 136 0.45 -26.75 13.75
C SER A 136 -0.14 -28.16 13.72
N ASN A 137 -1.44 -28.30 14.03
CA ASN A 137 -2.15 -29.59 14.01
C ASN A 137 -3.32 -29.59 13.01
N ASN A 138 -3.29 -28.72 12.01
CA ASN A 138 -4.39 -28.57 11.07
C ASN A 138 -3.90 -28.44 9.61
N GLU A 139 -3.94 -29.56 8.89
CA GLU A 139 -3.57 -29.62 7.48
C GLU A 139 -4.56 -28.98 6.51
N TRP A 140 -5.61 -28.34 7.02
CA TRP A 140 -6.58 -27.59 6.23
C TRP A 140 -6.52 -26.09 6.50
N TYR A 141 -5.65 -25.65 7.41
CA TYR A 141 -5.53 -24.25 7.80
C TYR A 141 -4.17 -23.67 7.40
N PHE A 142 -4.19 -22.47 6.84
CA PHE A 142 -3.01 -21.72 6.41
C PHE A 142 -3.03 -20.32 7.00
N ARG A 143 -1.85 -19.70 7.11
CA ARG A 143 -1.72 -18.37 7.72
C ARG A 143 -0.87 -17.44 6.88
N THR A 144 -1.40 -16.26 6.54
CA THR A 144 -0.71 -15.21 5.76
C THR A 144 -0.27 -14.02 6.61
N ILE A 145 -0.15 -14.23 7.93
CA ILE A 145 0.47 -13.33 8.91
C ILE A 145 1.52 -14.14 9.69
N PRO A 146 2.64 -13.55 10.15
CA PRO A 146 3.54 -14.28 11.03
C PRO A 146 2.87 -14.62 12.37
N ASN A 147 3.33 -15.68 13.04
CA ASN A 147 2.74 -16.13 14.30
C ASN A 147 3.44 -15.51 15.54
N ASN A 148 2.93 -15.80 16.74
CA ASN A 148 3.46 -15.29 18.01
C ASN A 148 4.92 -15.66 18.26
N ARG A 149 5.36 -16.83 17.82
CA ARG A 149 6.77 -17.23 17.94
C ARG A 149 7.68 -16.36 17.09
N ILE A 150 7.29 -16.09 15.85
CA ILE A 150 8.04 -15.19 14.96
C ILE A 150 8.09 -13.79 15.57
N GLN A 151 6.94 -13.28 16.02
CA GLN A 151 6.82 -11.99 16.69
C GLN A 151 7.79 -11.86 17.88
N ALA A 152 7.73 -12.81 18.82
CA ALA A 152 8.59 -12.85 20.00
C ALA A 152 10.10 -12.86 19.65
N ILE A 153 10.50 -13.64 18.64
CA ILE A 153 11.89 -13.68 18.19
C ILE A 153 12.33 -12.32 17.65
N PHE A 154 11.48 -11.64 16.87
CA PHE A 154 11.78 -10.30 16.36
C PHE A 154 11.96 -9.28 17.48
N ILE A 155 11.03 -9.24 18.44
CA ILE A 155 11.08 -8.29 19.55
C ILE A 155 12.35 -8.52 20.38
N ALA A 156 12.67 -9.76 20.73
CA ALA A 156 13.89 -10.08 21.49
C ALA A 156 15.18 -9.69 20.73
N ASN A 157 15.24 -9.97 19.42
CA ASN A 157 16.38 -9.54 18.59
C ASN A 157 16.48 -8.02 18.48
N TYR A 158 15.35 -7.31 18.39
CA TYR A 158 15.34 -5.86 18.31
C TYR A 158 15.82 -5.21 19.62
N ILE A 159 15.31 -5.68 20.76
CA ILE A 159 15.71 -5.19 22.10
C ILE A 159 17.21 -5.39 22.34
N SER A 160 17.73 -6.59 22.07
CA SER A 160 19.15 -6.91 22.28
C SER A 160 20.09 -6.23 21.29
N ARG A 161 19.79 -6.30 19.99
CA ARG A 161 20.75 -5.93 18.94
C ARG A 161 20.65 -4.47 18.51
N ILE A 162 19.42 -3.96 18.41
CA ILE A 162 19.16 -2.61 17.92
C ILE A 162 19.08 -1.61 19.08
N LEU A 163 18.25 -1.90 20.09
CA LEU A 163 18.13 -1.04 21.26
C LEU A 163 19.29 -1.22 22.25
N LYS A 164 20.14 -2.24 22.04
CA LYS A 164 21.34 -2.54 22.85
C LYS A 164 20.99 -2.73 24.34
N LYS A 165 19.84 -3.34 24.62
CA LYS A 165 19.36 -3.61 26.00
C LYS A 165 19.58 -5.08 26.35
N ASN A 166 20.15 -5.31 27.53
CA ASN A 166 20.49 -6.63 28.04
C ASN A 166 19.53 -7.13 29.12
N SER A 167 18.50 -6.35 29.47
CA SER A 167 17.50 -6.74 30.46
C SER A 167 16.13 -6.17 30.14
N VAL A 168 15.09 -6.91 30.52
CA VAL A 168 13.69 -6.57 30.25
C VAL A 168 12.81 -7.01 31.43
N ASN A 169 11.75 -6.26 31.71
CA ASN A 169 10.65 -6.73 32.52
C ASN A 169 9.47 -7.10 31.61
N ILE A 170 8.70 -8.11 31.98
CA ILE A 170 7.58 -8.57 31.16
C ILE A 170 6.29 -8.49 31.97
N ILE A 171 5.25 -7.92 31.35
CA ILE A 171 3.87 -7.97 31.87
C ILE A 171 3.03 -8.68 30.81
N PHE A 172 2.23 -9.66 31.24
CA PHE A 172 1.37 -10.43 30.35
C PHE A 172 0.04 -10.76 31.00
N GLU A 173 -1.00 -10.93 30.18
CA GLU A 173 -2.33 -11.34 30.63
C GLU A 173 -2.43 -12.84 30.87
N ASP A 174 -3.34 -13.25 31.75
CA ASP A 174 -3.66 -14.64 32.07
C ASP A 174 -4.63 -15.26 31.05
N ASP A 175 -4.24 -15.19 29.78
CA ASP A 175 -4.97 -15.77 28.64
C ASP A 175 -3.99 -16.52 27.70
N ASP A 176 -4.52 -17.43 26.88
CA ASP A 176 -3.71 -18.30 26.02
C ASP A 176 -2.86 -17.55 24.99
N TYR A 177 -3.37 -16.43 24.45
CA TYR A 177 -2.65 -15.62 23.47
C TYR A 177 -1.44 -14.93 24.13
N SER A 178 -1.66 -14.23 25.25
CA SER A 178 -0.62 -13.50 25.98
C SER A 178 0.41 -14.44 26.60
N LEU A 179 -0.03 -15.59 27.12
CA LEU A 179 0.85 -16.65 27.65
C LEU A 179 1.74 -17.26 26.57
N SER A 180 1.18 -17.52 25.37
CA SER A 180 1.94 -18.03 24.23
C SER A 180 3.03 -17.05 23.80
N LEU A 181 2.70 -15.76 23.73
CA LEU A 181 3.65 -14.72 23.36
C LEU A 181 4.74 -14.54 24.43
N PHE A 182 4.37 -14.51 25.71
CA PHE A 182 5.31 -14.49 26.83
C PHE A 182 6.28 -15.69 26.79
N SER A 183 5.78 -16.92 26.66
CA SER A 183 6.61 -18.13 26.64
C SER A 183 7.60 -18.13 25.48
N ASN A 184 7.15 -17.71 24.29
CA ASN A 184 8.00 -17.60 23.12
C ASN A 184 9.06 -16.49 23.28
N PHE A 185 8.67 -15.35 23.85
CA PHE A 185 9.61 -14.25 24.13
C PHE A 185 10.64 -14.64 25.17
N GLU A 186 10.26 -15.34 26.23
CA GLU A 186 11.20 -15.82 27.25
C GLU A 186 12.29 -16.71 26.64
N LYS A 187 11.91 -17.67 25.80
CA LYS A 187 12.84 -18.53 25.06
C LYS A 187 13.75 -17.71 24.14
N ALA A 188 13.19 -16.71 23.45
CA ALA A 188 13.96 -15.84 22.56
C ALA A 188 14.92 -14.93 23.33
N ALA A 189 14.49 -14.33 24.43
CA ALA A 189 15.28 -13.48 25.33
C ALA A 189 16.48 -14.24 25.88
N MET A 190 16.27 -15.48 26.35
CA MET A 190 17.36 -16.35 26.82
C MET A 190 18.39 -16.60 25.71
N ARG A 191 17.95 -16.90 24.48
CA ARG A 191 18.83 -17.09 23.32
C ARG A 191 19.60 -15.83 22.92
N GLN A 192 19.06 -14.64 23.17
CA GLN A 192 19.73 -13.37 22.91
C GLN A 192 20.52 -12.83 24.12
N GLY A 193 20.58 -13.57 25.24
CA GLY A 193 21.27 -13.12 26.46
C GLY A 193 20.60 -11.96 27.18
N ILE A 194 19.29 -11.76 26.99
CA ILE A 194 18.51 -10.76 27.71
C ILE A 194 18.06 -11.34 29.05
N ALA A 195 18.43 -10.69 30.15
CA ALA A 195 17.97 -11.03 31.49
C ALA A 195 16.52 -10.56 31.72
N ILE A 196 15.62 -11.47 32.05
CA ILE A 196 14.27 -11.11 32.48
C ILE A 196 14.30 -10.77 33.96
N LYS A 197 14.22 -9.47 34.29
CA LYS A 197 14.34 -8.98 35.67
C LYS A 197 13.11 -9.32 36.51
N ASN A 198 11.93 -9.05 35.96
CA ASN A 198 10.66 -9.30 36.60
C ASN A 198 9.63 -9.78 35.59
N LYS A 199 8.66 -10.55 36.08
CA LYS A 199 7.54 -11.09 35.30
C LYS A 199 6.27 -10.88 36.12
N TRP A 200 5.26 -10.26 35.53
CA TRP A 200 3.97 -10.09 36.16
C TRP A 200 2.87 -10.64 35.27
N LYS A 201 2.07 -11.53 35.86
CA LYS A 201 0.86 -12.06 35.25
C LYS A 201 -0.33 -11.26 35.76
N ILE A 202 -1.15 -10.75 34.86
CA ILE A 202 -2.32 -9.95 35.18
C ILE A 202 -3.57 -10.76 34.82
N ASN A 203 -4.45 -10.95 35.79
CA ASN A 203 -5.73 -11.60 35.54
C ASN A 203 -6.79 -10.53 35.23
N THR A 204 -7.28 -10.53 33.99
CA THR A 204 -8.28 -9.59 33.46
C THR A 204 -9.71 -10.14 33.53
N SER A 205 -9.90 -11.38 33.98
CA SER A 205 -11.19 -12.08 33.90
C SER A 205 -12.25 -11.64 34.91
N GLN A 206 -11.89 -10.82 35.92
CA GLN A 206 -12.84 -10.42 36.98
C GLN A 206 -13.26 -8.94 36.93
N ASP A 207 -12.39 -8.02 36.49
CA ASP A 207 -12.71 -6.62 36.19
C ASP A 207 -11.43 -5.91 35.73
N GLU A 208 -11.28 -5.63 34.44
CA GLU A 208 -10.10 -4.93 33.93
C GLU A 208 -9.91 -3.54 34.56
N ASP A 209 -10.98 -2.89 35.02
CA ASP A 209 -10.94 -1.50 35.52
C ASP A 209 -10.41 -1.42 36.96
N ASN A 210 -10.45 -2.52 37.72
CA ASN A 210 -10.02 -2.60 39.12
C ASN A 210 -8.64 -3.25 39.34
N ILE A 211 -7.86 -3.45 38.27
CA ILE A 211 -6.51 -4.00 38.37
C ILE A 211 -5.57 -2.97 39.00
N SER A 212 -5.13 -3.22 40.24
CA SER A 212 -4.13 -2.38 40.90
C SER A 212 -2.74 -2.64 40.32
N LEU A 213 -2.22 -1.67 39.56
CA LEU A 213 -0.86 -1.70 39.01
C LEU A 213 0.19 -1.14 39.99
N GLU A 214 -0.23 -0.57 41.13
CA GLU A 214 0.68 0.03 42.11
C GLU A 214 1.84 -0.87 42.57
N PRO A 215 1.64 -2.17 42.86
CA PRO A 215 2.74 -3.03 43.30
C PRO A 215 3.86 -3.13 42.26
N ILE A 216 3.49 -3.17 40.98
CA ILE A 216 4.43 -3.18 39.86
C ILE A 216 5.17 -1.84 39.84
N LEU A 217 4.44 -0.73 39.81
CA LEU A 217 5.01 0.62 39.66
C LEU A 217 5.95 1.02 40.82
N LYS A 218 5.63 0.61 42.06
CA LYS A 218 6.47 0.88 43.25
C LYS A 218 7.83 0.18 43.19
N SER A 219 7.93 -0.95 42.49
CA SER A 219 9.19 -1.71 42.34
C SER A 219 10.15 -1.12 41.31
N LEU A 220 9.73 -0.11 40.53
CA LEU A 220 10.48 0.40 39.38
C LEU A 220 11.44 1.53 39.76
N SER A 221 12.58 1.57 39.10
CA SER A 221 13.68 2.51 39.38
C SER A 221 13.90 3.56 38.29
N GLY A 222 13.41 3.34 37.07
CA GLY A 222 13.65 4.18 35.90
C GLY A 222 14.76 3.61 35.00
N GLY A 223 14.66 3.82 33.70
CA GLY A 223 15.61 3.32 32.69
C GLY A 223 15.38 1.87 32.27
N GLU A 224 14.40 1.17 32.86
CA GLU A 224 14.06 -0.20 32.48
C GLU A 224 13.38 -0.30 31.11
N VAL A 225 13.45 -1.51 30.54
CA VAL A 225 12.71 -1.91 29.33
C VAL A 225 11.54 -2.77 29.75
N PHE A 226 10.38 -2.53 29.16
CA PHE A 226 9.18 -3.34 29.32
C PHE A 226 8.83 -3.99 28.00
N PHE A 227 8.58 -5.30 28.03
CA PHE A 227 7.79 -5.97 27.02
C PHE A 227 6.38 -6.19 27.57
N LEU A 228 5.38 -5.64 26.90
CA LEU A 228 3.97 -5.79 27.25
C LEU A 228 3.35 -6.77 26.25
N ALA A 229 3.08 -7.99 26.71
CA ALA A 229 2.41 -9.05 25.93
C ALA A 229 0.95 -9.13 26.37
N THR A 230 0.13 -8.23 25.83
CA THR A 230 -1.22 -7.93 26.35
C THR A 230 -2.11 -7.48 25.21
N HIS A 231 -3.42 -7.73 25.33
CA HIS A 231 -4.38 -7.09 24.44
C HIS A 231 -4.34 -5.56 24.56
N ALA A 232 -4.84 -4.88 23.52
CA ALA A 232 -4.78 -3.43 23.41
C ALA A 232 -5.36 -2.66 24.62
N SER A 233 -6.40 -3.22 25.27
CA SER A 233 -7.07 -2.61 26.44
C SER A 233 -6.13 -2.50 27.65
N LEU A 234 -5.61 -3.62 28.15
CA LEU A 234 -4.68 -3.61 29.27
C LEU A 234 -3.35 -2.93 28.90
N GLY A 235 -2.88 -3.14 27.67
CA GLY A 235 -1.68 -2.48 27.15
C GLY A 235 -1.75 -0.95 27.28
N ALA A 236 -2.90 -0.35 26.95
CA ALA A 236 -3.13 1.09 27.09
C ALA A 236 -3.11 1.54 28.56
N LYS A 237 -3.76 0.81 29.47
CA LYS A 237 -3.74 1.08 30.92
C LYS A 237 -2.32 1.01 31.49
N LEU A 238 -1.55 0.01 31.09
CA LEU A 238 -0.15 -0.16 31.48
C LEU A 238 0.73 0.97 30.95
N ALA A 239 0.57 1.34 29.68
CA ALA A 239 1.30 2.46 29.09
C ALA A 239 1.05 3.78 29.84
N ILE A 240 -0.22 4.09 30.15
CA ILE A 240 -0.60 5.26 30.94
C ILE A 240 0.03 5.21 32.33
N SER A 241 -0.11 4.09 33.01
CA SER A 241 0.41 3.89 34.37
C SER A 241 1.93 4.04 34.44
N LEU A 242 2.66 3.46 33.49
CA LEU A 242 4.11 3.60 33.38
C LEU A 242 4.52 5.06 33.11
N LYS A 243 3.83 5.75 32.19
CA LYS A 243 4.08 7.16 31.87
C LYS A 243 3.76 8.11 33.03
N ASN A 244 2.72 7.82 33.81
CA ASN A 244 2.32 8.62 34.97
C ASN A 244 3.32 8.56 36.13
N THR A 245 4.21 7.57 36.18
CA THR A 245 5.30 7.56 37.15
C THR A 245 6.29 8.71 36.97
N GLY A 246 6.31 9.37 35.81
CA GLY A 246 7.29 10.39 35.43
C GLY A 246 8.70 9.85 35.16
N LYS A 247 8.91 8.53 35.29
CA LYS A 247 10.19 7.87 35.00
C LYS A 247 10.30 7.55 33.51
N GLN A 248 11.52 7.53 33.00
CA GLN A 248 11.78 7.14 31.61
C GLN A 248 11.85 5.61 31.50
N PHE A 249 10.97 5.03 30.69
CA PHE A 249 10.98 3.61 30.36
C PHE A 249 11.02 3.42 28.85
N THR A 250 11.65 2.34 28.39
CA THR A 250 11.47 1.86 27.02
C THR A 250 10.32 0.85 27.01
N ILE A 251 9.19 1.21 26.42
CA ILE A 251 8.02 0.33 26.32
C ILE A 251 8.03 -0.30 24.93
N PHE A 252 7.94 -1.63 24.88
CA PHE A 252 7.80 -2.41 23.66
C PHE A 252 6.52 -3.24 23.75
N GLY A 253 5.56 -2.97 22.87
CA GLY A 253 4.32 -3.74 22.74
C GLY A 253 4.38 -4.76 21.61
N ASP A 254 3.44 -5.69 21.65
CA ASP A 254 3.14 -6.63 20.57
C ASP A 254 2.38 -5.94 19.40
N ASP A 255 1.79 -6.72 18.50
CA ASP A 255 1.05 -6.22 17.35
C ASP A 255 -0.27 -5.50 17.70
N GLU A 256 -0.89 -5.79 18.85
CA GLU A 256 -2.10 -5.11 19.32
C GLU A 256 -1.85 -3.62 19.59
N PHE A 257 -0.62 -3.25 19.96
CA PHE A 257 -0.22 -1.86 20.15
C PHE A 257 -0.16 -1.07 18.83
N SER A 258 -0.16 -1.73 17.68
CA SER A 258 -0.27 -1.07 16.36
C SER A 258 -1.72 -0.88 15.89
N SER A 259 -2.69 -1.43 16.63
CA SER A 259 -4.11 -1.37 16.29
C SER A 259 -4.73 0.00 16.59
N LYS A 260 -5.84 0.28 15.92
CA LYS A 260 -6.68 1.44 16.28
C LYS A 260 -7.26 1.31 17.68
N ILE A 261 -7.55 0.07 18.13
CA ILE A 261 -8.13 -0.22 19.44
C ILE A 261 -7.22 0.31 20.54
N PHE A 262 -5.89 0.13 20.42
CA PHE A 262 -4.93 0.65 21.39
C PHE A 262 -5.00 2.18 21.53
N LEU A 263 -5.07 2.92 20.42
CA LEU A 263 -5.22 4.38 20.45
C LEU A 263 -6.57 4.82 21.01
N ASP A 264 -7.66 4.12 20.67
CA ASP A 264 -8.98 4.39 21.22
C ASP A 264 -9.00 4.17 22.74
N LYS A 265 -8.36 3.10 23.23
CA LYS A 265 -8.25 2.78 24.66
C LYS A 265 -7.34 3.74 25.41
N LEU A 266 -6.21 4.16 24.81
CA LEU A 266 -5.41 5.25 25.36
C LEU A 266 -6.24 6.51 25.53
N LYS A 267 -7.07 6.86 24.54
CA LYS A 267 -7.95 8.03 24.63
C LYS A 267 -8.98 7.88 25.75
N GLU A 268 -9.62 6.72 25.85
CA GLU A 268 -10.63 6.40 26.85
C GLU A 268 -10.07 6.51 28.28
N TYR A 269 -8.85 6.02 28.49
CA TYR A 269 -8.21 5.99 29.80
C TYR A 269 -7.33 7.22 30.12
N SER A 270 -7.19 8.15 29.18
CA SER A 270 -6.36 9.35 29.37
C SER A 270 -6.91 10.27 30.46
N GLU A 271 -6.03 10.79 31.30
CA GLU A 271 -6.36 11.82 32.29
C GLU A 271 -6.69 13.16 31.64
N GLU A 272 -7.53 13.96 32.29
CA GLU A 272 -7.83 15.33 31.86
C GLU A 272 -6.54 16.17 31.80
N GLY A 273 -6.29 16.83 30.66
CA GLY A 273 -5.10 17.66 30.43
C GLY A 273 -3.88 16.96 29.82
N LYS A 274 -3.86 15.62 29.72
CA LYS A 274 -2.83 14.86 28.99
C LYS A 274 -3.46 14.08 27.84
N GLY A 275 -3.10 14.41 26.61
CA GLY A 275 -3.64 13.75 25.43
C GLY A 275 -2.96 12.42 25.10
N ILE A 276 -3.57 11.68 24.15
CA ILE A 276 -3.04 10.43 23.56
C ILE A 276 -1.58 10.58 23.15
N ASP A 277 -1.19 11.74 22.63
CA ASP A 277 0.17 12.03 22.18
C ASP A 277 1.20 11.82 23.31
N TYR A 278 0.91 12.25 24.54
CA TYR A 278 1.82 12.10 25.67
C TYR A 278 2.02 10.62 26.07
N TYR A 279 0.92 9.86 26.10
CA TYR A 279 0.94 8.48 26.57
C TYR A 279 1.51 7.51 25.55
N SER A 280 1.26 7.76 24.26
CA SER A 280 1.77 6.92 23.17
C SER A 280 3.22 7.21 22.80
N ASP A 281 3.69 8.46 22.92
CA ASP A 281 5.00 8.86 22.40
C ASP A 281 6.16 7.95 22.88
N GLY A 282 6.98 7.51 21.94
CA GLY A 282 8.16 6.69 22.22
C GLY A 282 7.90 5.21 22.47
N ILE A 283 6.64 4.75 22.51
CA ILE A 283 6.32 3.31 22.56
C ILE A 283 6.73 2.65 21.24
N TYR A 284 7.48 1.56 21.33
CA TYR A 284 7.77 0.68 20.20
C TYR A 284 6.72 -0.41 20.12
N CYS A 285 6.40 -0.86 18.92
CA CYS A 285 5.60 -2.07 18.72
C CYS A 285 5.97 -2.75 17.41
N VAL A 286 5.56 -4.00 17.26
CA VAL A 286 5.59 -4.65 15.94
C VAL A 286 4.31 -4.34 15.19
N THR A 287 4.35 -4.41 13.86
CA THR A 287 3.15 -4.39 13.04
C THR A 287 3.29 -5.32 11.83
N PRO A 288 2.24 -6.10 11.49
CA PRO A 288 2.30 -7.06 10.38
C PRO A 288 2.51 -6.42 9.00
N TYR A 289 2.18 -5.14 8.87
CA TYR A 289 2.28 -4.35 7.66
C TYR A 289 2.37 -2.86 8.01
N MET A 290 3.29 -2.16 7.35
CA MET A 290 3.39 -0.72 7.42
C MET A 290 3.56 -0.17 6.01
N SER A 291 2.62 0.69 5.59
CA SER A 291 2.62 1.19 4.21
C SER A 291 3.89 1.95 3.87
N ALA A 292 4.45 2.70 4.81
CA ALA A 292 5.68 3.47 4.59
C ALA A 292 6.86 2.62 4.10
N ILE A 293 6.98 1.35 4.53
CA ILE A 293 8.09 0.45 4.13
C ILE A 293 7.63 -0.74 3.29
N ALA A 294 6.41 -0.65 2.76
CA ALA A 294 5.80 -1.70 1.96
C ALA A 294 6.49 -1.84 0.59
N SER A 295 6.18 -2.92 -0.10
CA SER A 295 6.65 -3.13 -1.48
C SER A 295 5.95 -2.19 -2.46
N ASP A 296 6.42 -2.12 -3.72
CA ASP A 296 5.72 -1.39 -4.79
C ASP A 296 4.23 -1.76 -4.88
N LYS A 297 3.89 -3.05 -4.67
CA LYS A 297 2.50 -3.52 -4.64
C LYS A 297 1.75 -2.99 -3.43
N GLY A 298 2.41 -2.87 -2.28
CA GLY A 298 1.85 -2.27 -1.07
C GLY A 298 1.54 -0.78 -1.25
N HIS A 299 2.45 -0.02 -1.87
CA HIS A 299 2.20 1.39 -2.21
C HIS A 299 1.05 1.56 -3.21
N GLN A 300 0.99 0.71 -4.24
CA GLN A 300 -0.13 0.70 -5.19
C GLN A 300 -1.46 0.36 -4.50
N PHE A 301 -1.45 -0.63 -3.62
CA PHE A 301 -2.60 -1.00 -2.80
C PHE A 301 -3.05 0.16 -1.91
N GLU A 302 -2.14 0.82 -1.19
CA GLU A 302 -2.48 1.98 -0.35
C GLU A 302 -3.10 3.10 -1.17
N LYS A 303 -2.47 3.47 -2.30
CA LYS A 303 -3.00 4.51 -3.19
C LYS A 303 -4.39 4.17 -3.69
N GLN A 304 -4.60 2.93 -4.12
CA GLN A 304 -5.91 2.47 -4.57
C GLN A 304 -6.92 2.51 -3.42
N PHE A 305 -6.58 1.96 -2.25
CA PHE A 305 -7.43 1.91 -1.07
C PHE A 305 -7.88 3.30 -0.61
N ILE A 306 -6.95 4.27 -0.56
CA ILE A 306 -7.27 5.67 -0.26
C ILE A 306 -8.19 6.27 -1.32
N SER A 307 -7.91 6.04 -2.61
CA SER A 307 -8.72 6.59 -3.70
C SER A 307 -10.16 6.05 -3.71
N THR A 308 -10.36 4.79 -3.33
CA THR A 308 -11.66 4.12 -3.35
C THR A 308 -12.46 4.37 -2.06
N TYR A 309 -11.80 4.39 -0.90
CA TYR A 309 -12.48 4.41 0.40
C TYR A 309 -12.22 5.68 1.24
N GLY A 310 -11.35 6.59 0.79
CA GLY A 310 -11.04 7.84 1.48
C GLY A 310 -10.31 7.67 2.82
N LYS A 311 -9.74 6.49 3.08
CA LYS A 311 -9.02 6.14 4.33
C LYS A 311 -7.75 5.38 3.98
N LYS A 312 -6.73 5.45 4.85
CA LYS A 312 -5.56 4.56 4.76
C LYS A 312 -5.98 3.11 5.07
N PRO A 313 -5.40 2.11 4.40
CA PRO A 313 -5.63 0.72 4.76
C PRO A 313 -4.99 0.42 6.11
N SER A 314 -5.66 -0.43 6.89
CA SER A 314 -5.07 -1.02 8.10
C SER A 314 -4.18 -2.22 7.75
N TRP A 315 -3.39 -2.72 8.71
CA TRP A 315 -2.57 -3.91 8.46
C TRP A 315 -3.43 -5.15 8.19
N GLU A 316 -4.61 -5.24 8.81
CA GLU A 316 -5.61 -6.29 8.59
C GLU A 316 -6.09 -6.28 7.14
N ALA A 317 -6.39 -5.09 6.61
CA ALA A 317 -6.77 -4.92 5.21
C ALA A 317 -5.66 -5.43 4.28
N ALA A 318 -4.41 -5.03 4.50
CA ALA A 318 -3.29 -5.49 3.68
C ALA A 318 -3.10 -7.02 3.75
N CYS A 319 -3.17 -7.62 4.94
CA CYS A 319 -2.98 -9.06 5.11
C CYS A 319 -4.14 -9.88 4.52
N TYR A 320 -5.39 -9.39 4.61
CA TYR A 320 -6.54 -10.06 4.00
C TYR A 320 -6.65 -9.84 2.49
N TYR A 321 -6.13 -8.71 1.96
CA TYR A 321 -5.92 -8.54 0.52
C TYR A 321 -5.01 -9.65 -0.02
N ASP A 322 -3.93 -9.93 0.69
CA ASP A 322 -3.01 -11.01 0.38
C ASP A 322 -3.64 -12.40 0.56
N ALA A 323 -4.45 -12.60 1.60
CA ALA A 323 -5.15 -13.88 1.81
C ALA A 323 -6.12 -14.22 0.67
N VAL A 324 -6.93 -13.25 0.19
CA VAL A 324 -7.80 -13.50 -0.96
C VAL A 324 -7.00 -13.68 -2.25
N MET A 325 -5.88 -12.96 -2.41
CA MET A 325 -4.98 -13.16 -3.55
C MET A 325 -4.44 -14.60 -3.57
N VAL A 326 -3.95 -15.10 -2.44
CA VAL A 326 -3.48 -16.49 -2.29
C VAL A 326 -4.59 -17.49 -2.56
N ALA A 327 -5.79 -17.27 -2.04
CA ALA A 327 -6.94 -18.13 -2.31
C ALA A 327 -7.29 -18.20 -3.80
N ILE A 328 -7.32 -17.06 -4.49
CA ILE A 328 -7.60 -17.01 -5.93
C ILE A 328 -6.48 -17.69 -6.73
N GLU A 329 -5.23 -17.53 -6.33
CA GLU A 329 -4.12 -18.16 -7.04
C GLU A 329 -4.08 -19.69 -6.84
N ALA A 330 -4.44 -20.17 -5.65
CA ALA A 330 -4.67 -21.60 -5.41
C ALA A 330 -5.79 -22.16 -6.32
N ILE A 331 -6.89 -21.43 -6.46
CA ILE A 331 -8.03 -21.79 -7.31
C ILE A 331 -7.63 -21.84 -8.80
N LYS A 332 -6.81 -20.88 -9.26
CA LYS A 332 -6.25 -20.90 -10.62
C LYS A 332 -5.36 -22.11 -10.82
N ARG A 333 -4.39 -22.33 -9.91
CA ARG A 333 -3.44 -23.44 -9.98
C ARG A 333 -4.13 -24.82 -9.95
N ALA A 334 -5.24 -24.94 -9.24
CA ALA A 334 -6.05 -26.14 -9.17
C ALA A 334 -7.03 -26.33 -10.36
N ASP A 335 -7.07 -25.40 -11.33
CA ASP A 335 -7.99 -25.37 -12.48
C ASP A 335 -9.47 -25.59 -12.09
N ILE A 336 -9.91 -24.96 -10.99
CA ILE A 336 -11.29 -25.09 -10.52
C ILE A 336 -12.23 -24.28 -11.42
N LYS A 337 -13.28 -24.94 -11.94
CA LYS A 337 -14.26 -24.35 -12.87
C LYS A 337 -15.70 -24.38 -12.34
N GLY A 338 -15.89 -24.46 -11.03
CA GLY A 338 -17.21 -24.47 -10.39
C GLY A 338 -17.27 -25.34 -9.15
N THR A 339 -18.48 -25.70 -8.74
CA THR A 339 -18.75 -26.38 -7.44
C THR A 339 -19.40 -27.76 -7.56
N ARG A 340 -19.50 -28.31 -8.78
CA ARG A 340 -20.03 -29.66 -9.01
C ARG A 340 -19.30 -30.75 -8.22
N TYR A 341 -17.98 -30.63 -8.10
CA TYR A 341 -17.12 -31.58 -7.38
C TYR A 341 -16.56 -30.96 -6.09
N LEU A 342 -17.45 -30.43 -5.22
CA LEU A 342 -17.08 -29.57 -4.09
C LEU A 342 -15.95 -30.15 -3.21
N ILE A 343 -16.09 -31.40 -2.75
CA ILE A 343 -15.11 -32.05 -1.86
C ILE A 343 -13.75 -32.24 -2.56
N GLU A 344 -13.78 -32.70 -3.81
CA GLU A 344 -12.56 -32.89 -4.60
C GLU A 344 -11.88 -31.55 -4.89
N ASN A 345 -12.65 -30.52 -5.21
CA ASN A 345 -12.15 -29.18 -5.48
C ASN A 345 -11.53 -28.55 -4.22
N ARG A 346 -12.15 -28.72 -3.05
CA ARG A 346 -11.58 -28.29 -1.76
C ARG A 346 -10.21 -28.94 -1.51
N ARG A 347 -10.09 -30.25 -1.76
CA ARG A 347 -8.81 -30.96 -1.67
C ARG A 347 -7.77 -30.45 -2.67
N LYS A 348 -8.14 -30.26 -3.94
CA LYS A 348 -7.24 -29.69 -4.96
C LYS A 348 -6.75 -28.29 -4.60
N ILE A 349 -7.62 -27.46 -4.02
CA ILE A 349 -7.26 -26.12 -3.54
C ILE A 349 -6.28 -26.22 -2.37
N LYS A 350 -6.54 -27.10 -1.39
CA LYS A 350 -5.60 -27.37 -0.29
C LYS A 350 -4.23 -27.82 -0.83
N ASP A 351 -4.21 -28.75 -1.78
CA ASP A 351 -2.95 -29.24 -2.37
C ASP A 351 -2.22 -28.15 -3.18
N ALA A 352 -2.97 -27.25 -3.85
CA ALA A 352 -2.40 -26.08 -4.51
C ALA A 352 -1.80 -25.08 -3.51
N LEU A 353 -2.44 -24.87 -2.34
CA LEU A 353 -1.90 -24.05 -1.26
C LEU A 353 -0.60 -24.65 -0.70
N ASP A 354 -0.56 -25.96 -0.48
CA ASP A 354 0.67 -26.68 -0.09
C ASP A 354 1.79 -26.54 -1.14
N GLY A 355 1.43 -26.32 -2.41
CA GLY A 355 2.37 -26.07 -3.50
C GLY A 355 3.10 -24.72 -3.43
N PHE A 356 2.64 -23.78 -2.60
CA PHE A 356 3.32 -22.50 -2.37
C PHE A 356 4.31 -22.59 -1.21
N PHE A 357 5.28 -23.51 -1.27
CA PHE A 357 6.16 -23.84 -0.14
C PHE A 357 7.60 -23.29 -0.25
N SER A 358 7.88 -22.49 -1.28
CA SER A 358 9.25 -22.07 -1.62
C SER A 358 9.26 -20.68 -2.27
N PRO A 359 10.40 -19.94 -2.19
CA PRO A 359 10.55 -18.65 -2.85
C PRO A 359 10.26 -18.68 -4.35
N GLU A 360 10.61 -19.77 -5.04
CA GLU A 360 10.42 -19.94 -6.48
C GLU A 360 8.94 -20.04 -6.86
N ASN A 361 8.10 -20.50 -5.92
CA ASN A 361 6.65 -20.61 -6.08
C ASN A 361 5.89 -19.54 -5.27
N ALA A 362 6.58 -18.50 -4.80
CA ALA A 362 5.97 -17.48 -3.95
C ALA A 362 4.99 -16.59 -4.73
N ILE A 363 3.92 -16.19 -4.06
CA ILE A 363 2.96 -15.23 -4.58
C ILE A 363 3.39 -13.84 -4.12
N ARG A 364 3.69 -12.94 -5.06
CA ARG A 364 4.07 -11.56 -4.73
C ARG A 364 2.87 -10.79 -4.18
N GLY A 365 2.79 -10.61 -2.87
CA GLY A 365 1.73 -9.87 -2.18
C GLY A 365 2.00 -8.38 -2.02
N VAL A 366 1.03 -7.68 -1.42
CA VAL A 366 1.15 -6.29 -1.01
C VAL A 366 2.02 -6.17 0.24
N THR A 367 1.97 -7.18 1.10
CA THR A 367 2.74 -7.21 2.35
C THR A 367 4.17 -7.73 2.15
N GLU A 368 4.38 -8.75 1.32
CA GLU A 368 5.68 -9.27 0.85
C GLU A 368 5.44 -10.51 -0.05
N ASP A 369 6.49 -11.24 -0.44
CA ASP A 369 6.34 -12.54 -1.09
C ASP A 369 5.77 -13.60 -0.13
N ILE A 370 4.74 -14.32 -0.58
CA ILE A 370 3.96 -15.26 0.24
C ILE A 370 4.25 -16.69 -0.19
N TYR A 371 4.80 -17.46 0.74
CA TYR A 371 4.94 -18.90 0.66
C TYR A 371 4.96 -19.48 2.08
N PHE A 372 4.43 -20.68 2.21
CA PHE A 372 4.22 -21.38 3.47
C PHE A 372 5.41 -22.26 3.83
N ASN A 373 5.70 -22.35 5.12
CA ASN A 373 6.59 -23.38 5.66
C ASN A 373 5.83 -24.72 5.82
N ARG A 374 6.49 -25.72 6.41
CA ARG A 374 5.88 -27.05 6.64
C ARG A 374 4.67 -27.03 7.57
N GLN A 375 4.56 -26.01 8.41
CA GLN A 375 3.45 -25.77 9.32
C GLN A 375 2.35 -24.90 8.69
N ARG A 376 2.42 -24.61 7.38
CA ARG A 376 1.43 -23.78 6.66
C ARG A 376 1.38 -22.32 7.15
N ASP A 377 2.45 -21.88 7.79
CA ASP A 377 2.66 -20.50 8.22
C ASP A 377 3.59 -19.78 7.26
N ILE A 378 3.45 -18.45 7.17
CA ILE A 378 4.46 -17.61 6.55
C ILE A 378 5.54 -17.23 7.57
N THR A 379 6.78 -17.14 7.11
CA THR A 379 7.88 -16.52 7.84
C THR A 379 8.25 -15.22 7.13
N ARG A 380 7.95 -14.07 7.70
CA ARG A 380 8.42 -12.78 7.18
C ARG A 380 8.72 -11.82 8.34
N PRO A 381 9.50 -10.76 8.11
CA PRO A 381 9.71 -9.77 9.15
C PRO A 381 8.45 -9.03 9.55
N TYR A 382 8.34 -8.82 10.86
CA TYR A 382 7.49 -7.77 11.38
C TYR A 382 8.15 -6.43 11.13
N SER A 383 7.33 -5.46 10.74
CA SER A 383 7.75 -4.06 10.74
C SER A 383 7.83 -3.58 12.19
N ILE A 384 8.85 -2.80 12.52
CA ILE A 384 8.99 -2.21 13.85
C ILE A 384 8.58 -0.76 13.76
N ALA A 385 7.54 -0.41 14.50
CA ALA A 385 7.04 0.94 14.57
C ALA A 385 7.43 1.59 15.91
N LYS A 386 7.43 2.91 15.92
CA LYS A 386 7.58 3.73 17.12
C LYS A 386 6.56 4.86 17.04
N TYR A 387 5.84 5.09 18.13
CA TYR A 387 4.95 6.22 18.25
C TYR A 387 5.75 7.54 18.34
N SER A 388 5.35 8.53 17.55
CA SER A 388 5.75 9.93 17.67
C SER A 388 4.50 10.78 17.86
N GLY A 389 4.24 11.18 19.11
CA GLY A 389 2.88 11.45 19.57
C GLY A 389 1.96 10.27 19.24
N LYS A 390 0.74 10.54 18.78
CA LYS A 390 -0.22 9.51 18.32
C LYS A 390 0.12 8.85 16.98
N ASN A 391 1.10 9.34 16.23
CA ASN A 391 1.40 8.82 14.90
C ASN A 391 2.34 7.63 15.01
N LEU A 392 1.94 6.51 14.43
CA LEU A 392 2.76 5.32 14.37
C LEU A 392 3.70 5.41 13.16
N VAL A 393 5.00 5.61 13.40
CA VAL A 393 6.00 5.81 12.33
C VAL A 393 7.03 4.67 12.31
N ALA A 394 7.70 4.50 11.17
CA ALA A 394 8.75 3.49 11.03
C ALA A 394 9.88 3.75 12.04
N SER A 395 10.31 2.71 12.76
CA SER A 395 11.55 2.81 13.54
C SER A 395 12.77 2.92 12.61
N PHE A 396 13.85 3.54 13.09
CA PHE A 396 15.04 3.83 12.31
C PHE A 396 15.79 2.60 11.79
N VAL A 397 15.51 1.42 12.32
CA VAL A 397 16.08 0.17 11.83
C VAL A 397 14.94 -0.82 11.63
N GLN A 398 14.95 -1.50 10.48
CA GLN A 398 14.00 -2.56 10.14
C GLN A 398 14.79 -3.83 9.83
N TYR A 399 14.19 -5.00 10.04
CA TYR A 399 14.73 -6.24 9.48
C TYR A 399 14.02 -6.54 8.16
N ARG A 400 14.77 -6.94 7.14
CA ARG A 400 14.23 -7.37 5.84
C ARG A 400 14.77 -8.74 5.48
N THR A 401 13.96 -9.54 4.80
CA THR A 401 14.41 -10.80 4.23
C THR A 401 15.44 -10.52 3.13
N VAL A 402 16.59 -11.19 3.19
CA VAL A 402 17.61 -11.08 2.13
C VAL A 402 17.11 -11.89 0.92
N SER A 403 16.95 -11.24 -0.24
CA SER A 403 16.71 -11.95 -1.49
C SER A 403 17.93 -12.82 -1.83
N GLN A 404 17.69 -14.09 -2.18
CA GLN A 404 18.67 -15.18 -2.27
C GLN A 404 20.12 -14.79 -2.68
N GLU A 405 21.07 -15.26 -1.85
CA GLU A 405 22.53 -15.44 -2.03
C GLU A 405 23.30 -14.46 -2.93
N THR A 406 23.79 -13.37 -2.33
CA THR A 406 24.94 -12.61 -2.84
C THR A 406 26.11 -12.46 -1.87
N GLU A 407 26.03 -13.00 -0.67
CA GLU A 407 27.12 -12.83 0.28
C GLU A 407 27.93 -14.11 0.45
N ASP A 408 29.23 -13.96 0.17
CA ASP A 408 30.28 -14.84 0.66
C ASP A 408 30.00 -15.24 2.10
N SER A 409 30.20 -16.53 2.38
CA SER A 409 30.18 -17.09 3.73
C SER A 409 31.18 -16.42 4.69
N GLU A 410 32.12 -15.61 4.16
CA GLU A 410 33.06 -14.82 4.94
C GLU A 410 32.36 -13.80 5.85
N GLY A 411 32.64 -13.90 7.15
CA GLY A 411 32.13 -12.98 8.15
C GLY A 411 30.63 -13.10 8.45
N LEU A 412 29.91 -14.12 7.95
CA LEU A 412 28.49 -14.33 8.26
C LEU A 412 28.27 -14.44 9.78
N PHE A 413 29.13 -15.20 10.47
CA PHE A 413 29.10 -15.32 11.93
C PHE A 413 29.35 -13.98 12.63
N GLU A 414 30.29 -13.17 12.14
CA GLU A 414 30.58 -11.85 12.73
C GLU A 414 29.42 -10.87 12.52
N LYS A 415 28.81 -10.86 11.33
CA LYS A 415 27.62 -10.05 11.01
C LYS A 415 26.40 -10.49 11.83
N ILE A 416 26.22 -11.81 12.03
CA ILE A 416 25.21 -12.36 12.95
C ILE A 416 25.54 -11.93 14.39
N PHE A 417 26.79 -11.94 14.82
CA PHE A 417 27.17 -11.52 16.16
C PHE A 417 26.92 -10.01 16.40
N LYS A 418 27.26 -9.16 15.43
CA LYS A 418 27.01 -7.71 15.47
C LYS A 418 25.51 -7.34 15.40
N GLY A 419 24.66 -8.28 15.01
CA GLY A 419 23.21 -8.08 14.89
C GLY A 419 22.77 -7.42 13.58
N GLU A 420 23.68 -7.31 12.63
CA GLU A 420 23.39 -6.87 11.26
C GLU A 420 22.55 -7.92 10.52
N LYS A 421 22.62 -9.19 10.97
CA LYS A 421 21.86 -10.31 10.43
C LYS A 421 21.23 -11.15 11.54
N ILE A 422 20.03 -11.64 11.28
CA ILE A 422 19.34 -12.60 12.14
C ILE A 422 18.81 -13.75 11.28
N ILE A 423 18.66 -14.94 11.87
CA ILE A 423 18.07 -16.10 11.20
C ILE A 423 16.81 -16.47 11.97
N ILE A 424 15.68 -16.53 11.25
CA ILE A 424 14.39 -16.97 11.79
C ILE A 424 13.80 -17.97 10.80
N ASP A 425 13.51 -19.19 11.26
CA ASP A 425 13.03 -20.31 10.43
C ASP A 425 13.83 -20.52 9.14
N SER A 426 15.15 -20.50 9.24
CA SER A 426 16.08 -20.64 8.11
C SER A 426 16.06 -19.48 7.09
N LYS A 427 15.30 -18.42 7.34
CA LYS A 427 15.36 -17.19 6.55
C LYS A 427 16.40 -16.25 7.15
N LEU A 428 17.39 -15.88 6.34
CA LEU A 428 18.34 -14.84 6.69
C LEU A 428 17.68 -13.48 6.50
N MET A 429 17.71 -12.68 7.55
CA MET A 429 17.21 -11.31 7.54
C MET A 429 18.34 -10.37 7.88
N LYS A 430 18.34 -9.19 7.27
CA LYS A 430 19.35 -8.16 7.45
C LYS A 430 18.72 -6.88 7.97
N SER A 431 19.42 -6.19 8.85
CA SER A 431 19.00 -4.87 9.31
C SER A 431 19.21 -3.84 8.19
N THR A 432 18.18 -3.04 7.91
CA THR A 432 18.24 -1.88 7.03
C THR A 432 17.92 -0.61 7.81
N HIS A 433 18.56 0.49 7.46
CA HIS A 433 18.36 1.78 8.11
C HIS A 433 17.28 2.60 7.39
N ILE A 434 16.40 3.21 8.16
CA ILE A 434 15.42 4.16 7.66
C ILE A 434 15.97 5.58 7.81
N VAL A 435 15.95 6.33 6.72
CA VAL A 435 16.26 7.76 6.69
C VAL A 435 14.98 8.51 6.32
N ASN A 436 14.38 9.15 7.30
CA ASN A 436 13.21 10.00 7.07
C ASN A 436 13.65 11.24 6.28
N THR A 437 12.98 11.48 5.16
CA THR A 437 13.39 12.42 4.13
C THR A 437 12.20 13.31 3.78
N TRP A 438 12.44 14.61 3.69
CA TRP A 438 11.44 15.56 3.19
C TRP A 438 12.13 16.68 2.41
N ILE A 439 11.34 17.35 1.57
CA ILE A 439 11.78 18.51 0.80
C ILE A 439 10.83 19.66 1.10
N ASP A 440 11.39 20.83 1.39
CA ASP A 440 10.67 22.07 1.62
C ASP A 440 11.31 23.23 0.84
N GLU A 441 10.58 24.35 0.80
CA GLU A 441 10.98 25.58 0.12
C GLU A 441 11.33 25.37 -1.37
N ILE A 442 10.50 24.61 -2.09
CA ILE A 442 10.70 24.42 -3.53
C ILE A 442 10.40 25.74 -4.26
N ASP A 443 11.42 26.27 -4.92
CA ASP A 443 11.37 27.44 -5.78
C ASP A 443 11.57 27.04 -7.24
N PHE A 444 10.66 27.49 -8.10
CA PHE A 444 10.65 27.21 -9.53
C PHE A 444 11.34 28.36 -10.26
N ASN A 445 12.67 28.30 -10.40
CA ASN A 445 13.46 29.36 -11.01
C ASN A 445 13.13 29.52 -12.51
N ASN A 446 13.02 28.40 -13.22
CA ASN A 446 12.68 28.37 -14.65
C ASN A 446 12.04 27.03 -15.02
N ILE A 447 10.96 27.06 -15.82
CA ILE A 447 10.29 25.87 -16.33
C ILE A 447 10.21 25.99 -17.85
N ASP A 448 10.94 25.12 -18.55
CA ASP A 448 10.93 25.02 -20.01
C ASP A 448 10.27 23.70 -20.42
N PHE A 449 8.97 23.77 -20.71
CA PHE A 449 8.21 22.60 -21.17
C PHE A 449 8.65 22.14 -22.57
N ASN A 450 9.16 23.05 -23.41
CA ASN A 450 9.59 22.71 -24.77
C ASN A 450 10.87 21.88 -24.75
N LYS A 451 11.81 22.24 -23.89
CA LYS A 451 13.06 21.49 -23.67
C LYS A 451 12.92 20.41 -22.59
N SER A 452 11.73 20.25 -22.02
CA SER A 452 11.43 19.25 -20.98
C SER A 452 12.37 19.33 -19.76
N PHE A 453 12.65 20.54 -19.26
CA PHE A 453 13.42 20.71 -18.04
C PHE A 453 12.88 21.80 -17.12
N CYS A 454 13.23 21.70 -15.84
CA CYS A 454 12.91 22.70 -14.82
C CYS A 454 14.10 22.93 -13.90
N ALA A 455 14.50 24.19 -13.75
CA ALA A 455 15.48 24.62 -12.76
C ALA A 455 14.78 24.82 -11.41
N LEU A 456 15.23 24.07 -10.40
CA LEU A 456 14.65 24.04 -9.06
C LEU A 456 15.70 24.40 -8.01
N THR A 457 15.28 25.18 -7.02
CA THR A 457 16.00 25.37 -5.76
C THR A 457 15.13 24.86 -4.62
N PHE A 458 15.65 24.04 -3.71
CA PHE A 458 14.89 23.53 -2.56
C PHE A 458 15.81 23.11 -1.41
N ASN A 459 15.26 22.91 -0.21
CA ASN A 459 15.98 22.20 0.85
C ASN A 459 15.60 20.73 0.86
N VAL A 460 16.58 19.85 0.96
CA VAL A 460 16.36 18.43 1.25
C VAL A 460 16.87 18.13 2.65
N SER A 461 16.05 17.43 3.43
CA SER A 461 16.36 17.10 4.81
C SER A 461 16.38 15.61 5.03
N PHE A 462 17.28 15.15 5.90
CA PHE A 462 17.44 13.75 6.28
C PHE A 462 17.45 13.63 7.81
N ARG A 463 16.57 12.82 8.37
CA ARG A 463 16.53 12.46 9.80
C ARG A 463 16.76 10.96 9.96
N TYR A 464 17.78 10.61 10.73
CA TYR A 464 18.23 9.22 10.88
C TYR A 464 18.81 8.98 12.28
N ALA A 465 18.91 7.71 12.68
CA ALA A 465 19.49 7.34 13.98
C ALA A 465 20.98 7.69 14.07
N ASN A 466 21.43 8.11 15.26
CA ASN A 466 22.81 8.53 15.51
C ASN A 466 23.89 7.48 15.22
N ASN A 467 23.52 6.20 15.22
CA ASN A 467 24.41 5.08 14.92
C ASN A 467 24.53 4.79 13.41
N PHE A 468 23.78 5.47 12.55
CA PHE A 468 23.86 5.34 11.11
C PHE A 468 24.88 6.32 10.52
N ASN A 469 25.81 5.79 9.70
CA ASN A 469 26.79 6.60 9.00
C ASN A 469 26.20 7.12 7.68
N PHE A 470 25.55 8.27 7.72
CA PHE A 470 24.98 8.92 6.54
C PHE A 470 26.08 9.48 5.63
N ASP A 471 26.10 9.04 4.37
CA ASP A 471 27.01 9.58 3.34
C ASP A 471 26.24 10.43 2.32
N SER A 472 26.40 11.75 2.41
CA SER A 472 25.78 12.71 1.49
C SER A 472 26.31 12.59 0.05
N ALA A 473 27.54 12.10 -0.16
CA ALA A 473 28.11 11.89 -1.48
C ALA A 473 27.51 10.69 -2.20
N ALA A 474 26.79 9.82 -1.48
CA ALA A 474 26.06 8.68 -2.05
C ALA A 474 24.69 9.08 -2.64
N ILE A 475 24.19 10.28 -2.31
CA ILE A 475 22.90 10.77 -2.81
C ILE A 475 23.00 11.12 -4.30
N GLU A 476 22.03 10.65 -5.08
CA GLU A 476 21.88 10.90 -6.51
C GLU A 476 20.44 11.35 -6.80
N PHE A 477 20.30 12.40 -7.61
CA PHE A 477 19.01 12.81 -8.16
C PHE A 477 18.82 12.19 -9.56
N LYS A 478 18.01 11.13 -9.67
CA LYS A 478 17.91 10.30 -10.89
C LYS A 478 17.45 11.05 -12.14
N ASN A 479 16.71 12.13 -11.95
CA ASN A 479 16.18 12.94 -13.04
C ASN A 479 16.83 14.32 -13.13
N SER A 480 17.98 14.56 -12.48
CA SER A 480 18.76 15.77 -12.76
C SER A 480 19.49 15.64 -14.11
N LEU A 481 19.63 16.73 -14.85
CA LEU A 481 20.39 16.76 -16.12
C LEU A 481 21.89 16.65 -15.88
N GLU A 482 22.36 17.23 -14.78
CA GLU A 482 23.75 17.18 -14.33
C GLU A 482 23.82 16.55 -12.94
N PRO A 483 24.91 15.83 -12.59
CA PRO A 483 25.08 15.29 -11.25
C PRO A 483 25.11 16.40 -10.18
N ILE A 484 24.22 16.30 -9.19
CA ILE A 484 24.16 17.24 -8.07
C ILE A 484 24.93 16.64 -6.90
N ILE A 485 25.94 17.36 -6.40
CA ILE A 485 26.69 16.99 -5.19
C ILE A 485 26.18 17.83 -4.03
N LEU A 486 25.75 17.18 -2.94
CA LEU A 486 25.35 17.87 -1.73
C LEU A 486 26.59 18.51 -1.07
N GLY A 487 26.58 19.84 -0.97
CA GLY A 487 27.66 20.62 -0.36
C GLY A 487 27.63 20.61 1.17
N LYS A 488 28.00 21.72 1.80
CA LYS A 488 27.89 21.85 3.26
C LYS A 488 26.42 21.91 3.69
N PRO A 489 26.04 21.29 4.82
CA PRO A 489 24.67 21.38 5.32
C PRO A 489 24.34 22.81 5.73
N VAL A 490 23.11 23.22 5.45
CA VAL A 490 22.53 24.51 5.88
C VAL A 490 22.25 24.48 7.38
N SER A 491 21.78 23.33 7.88
CA SER A 491 21.58 23.11 9.30
C SER A 491 21.85 21.66 9.66
N LEU A 492 22.30 21.46 10.91
CA LEU A 492 22.52 20.16 11.52
C LEU A 492 22.00 20.25 12.96
N SER A 493 21.06 19.38 13.30
CA SER A 493 20.53 19.23 14.65
C SER A 493 20.72 17.79 15.10
N LYS A 494 21.17 17.58 16.33
CA LYS A 494 21.43 16.25 16.88
C LYS A 494 20.94 16.21 18.32
N ASN A 495 20.14 15.20 18.64
CA ASN A 495 19.78 14.85 20.02
C ASN A 495 20.42 13.50 20.38
N ASP A 496 20.06 12.91 21.52
CA ASP A 496 20.67 11.65 21.98
C ASP A 496 20.40 10.44 21.09
N ILE A 497 19.33 10.47 20.28
CA ILE A 497 18.83 9.31 19.54
C ILE A 497 19.00 9.47 18.02
N GLU A 498 18.86 10.68 17.50
CA GLU A 498 18.78 10.97 16.07
C GLU A 498 19.51 12.26 15.68
N THR A 499 19.90 12.30 14.40
CA THR A 499 20.49 13.45 13.73
C THR A 499 19.57 13.87 12.58
N THR A 500 19.34 15.17 12.45
CA THR A 500 18.67 15.81 11.32
C THR A 500 19.66 16.72 10.59
N ILE A 501 19.82 16.54 9.28
CA ILE A 501 20.68 17.37 8.44
C ILE A 501 19.86 17.93 7.28
N VAL A 502 20.07 19.21 6.96
CA VAL A 502 19.40 19.91 5.86
C VAL A 502 20.44 20.42 4.86
N TYR A 503 20.20 20.18 3.56
CA TYR A 503 21.04 20.65 2.46
C TYR A 503 20.22 21.52 1.51
N LYS A 504 20.84 22.61 1.00
CA LYS A 504 20.28 23.37 -0.12
C LYS A 504 20.68 22.69 -1.42
N VAL A 505 19.70 22.47 -2.28
CA VAL A 505 19.89 21.91 -3.62
C VAL A 505 19.50 22.96 -4.64
N ASN A 506 20.36 23.12 -5.66
CA ASN A 506 20.10 23.88 -6.86
C ASN A 506 20.45 22.98 -8.05
N GLY A 507 19.51 22.77 -8.97
CA GLY A 507 19.76 21.90 -10.11
C GLY A 507 18.68 21.98 -11.18
N ILE A 508 18.98 21.36 -12.32
CA ILE A 508 18.07 21.27 -13.46
C ILE A 508 17.55 19.84 -13.56
N PHE A 509 16.23 19.69 -13.57
CA PHE A 509 15.53 18.41 -13.54
C PHE A 509 14.76 18.18 -14.84
N LYS A 510 14.84 16.96 -15.36
CA LYS A 510 14.07 16.52 -16.53
C LYS A 510 12.59 16.40 -16.16
N LEU A 511 11.75 16.98 -17.00
CA LEU A 511 10.29 16.91 -16.93
C LEU A 511 9.77 15.75 -17.79
N MET A 512 8.71 15.11 -17.34
CA MET A 512 7.88 14.25 -18.18
C MET A 512 6.66 15.05 -18.60
N VAL A 513 6.69 15.54 -19.84
CA VAL A 513 5.65 16.43 -20.37
C VAL A 513 4.60 15.60 -21.10
N ASP A 514 3.33 15.81 -20.77
CA ASP A 514 2.19 15.13 -21.39
C ASP A 514 1.25 16.16 -22.04
N TYR A 515 1.24 16.19 -23.38
CA TYR A 515 0.39 17.10 -24.15
C TYR A 515 -0.87 16.44 -24.70
N SER A 516 -1.18 15.19 -24.30
CA SER A 516 -2.32 14.43 -24.81
C SER A 516 -3.66 15.18 -24.70
N SER A 517 -3.80 16.02 -23.67
CA SER A 517 -5.03 16.76 -23.36
C SER A 517 -4.88 18.28 -23.52
N TYR A 518 -3.86 18.78 -24.22
CA TYR A 518 -3.64 20.21 -24.36
C TYR A 518 -4.84 20.91 -25.04
N PRO A 519 -5.22 22.12 -24.59
CA PRO A 519 -4.61 22.99 -23.58
C PRO A 519 -5.08 22.71 -22.14
N PHE A 520 -5.87 21.65 -21.93
CA PHE A 520 -6.36 21.21 -20.62
C PHE A 520 -5.44 20.20 -19.95
N ASP A 521 -4.20 20.08 -20.48
CA ASP A 521 -3.18 19.16 -20.02
C ASP A 521 -2.78 19.41 -18.58
N SER A 522 -2.26 18.36 -17.98
CA SER A 522 -1.64 18.41 -16.66
C SER A 522 -0.19 17.94 -16.78
N GLN A 523 0.70 18.63 -16.09
CA GLN A 523 2.13 18.36 -16.12
C GLN A 523 2.60 17.93 -14.75
N THR A 524 3.56 17.01 -14.72
CA THR A 524 4.12 16.50 -13.47
C THR A 524 5.59 16.92 -13.37
N ILE A 525 5.89 17.72 -12.36
CA ILE A 525 7.28 17.97 -11.95
C ILE A 525 7.65 16.92 -10.92
N ALA A 526 8.74 16.19 -11.17
CA ALA A 526 9.21 15.16 -10.28
C ALA A 526 10.59 15.50 -9.70
N ILE A 527 10.84 15.13 -8.45
CA ILE A 527 12.18 15.06 -7.85
C ILE A 527 12.37 13.61 -7.42
N ARG A 528 13.41 12.95 -7.94
CA ARG A 528 13.68 11.54 -7.69
C ARG A 528 15.05 11.37 -7.05
N LEU A 529 15.08 10.99 -5.78
CA LEU A 529 16.29 10.85 -4.97
C LEU A 529 16.55 9.37 -4.69
N GLN A 530 17.82 8.95 -4.82
CA GLN A 530 18.25 7.58 -4.58
C GLN A 530 19.67 7.57 -3.99
N ASN A 531 20.03 6.50 -3.27
CA ASN A 531 21.44 6.20 -2.97
C ASN A 531 22.06 5.38 -4.11
N LYS A 532 23.15 5.89 -4.69
CA LYS A 532 23.81 5.30 -5.86
C LYS A 532 24.59 4.01 -5.55
N ARG A 533 24.93 3.76 -4.29
CA ARG A 533 25.76 2.63 -3.85
C ARG A 533 25.00 1.60 -3.03
N ASP A 534 24.24 2.05 -2.03
CA ASP A 534 23.59 1.17 -1.06
C ASP A 534 22.21 0.74 -1.54
N THR A 535 21.92 -0.55 -1.38
CA THR A 535 20.63 -1.18 -1.72
C THR A 535 19.63 -1.00 -0.58
N ILE A 536 18.38 -1.41 -0.83
CA ILE A 536 17.33 -1.45 0.21
C ILE A 536 17.69 -2.35 1.41
N ASP A 537 18.68 -3.23 1.27
CA ASP A 537 19.19 -4.08 2.36
C ASP A 537 20.08 -3.32 3.35
N LYS A 538 20.42 -2.07 3.05
CA LYS A 538 21.24 -1.19 3.89
C LYS A 538 20.51 0.09 4.27
N VAL A 539 19.85 0.75 3.32
CA VAL A 539 19.19 2.04 3.56
C VAL A 539 17.93 2.23 2.72
N ILE A 540 16.90 2.80 3.34
CA ILE A 540 15.64 3.19 2.71
C ILE A 540 15.35 4.66 3.05
N TYR A 541 15.02 5.46 2.05
CA TYR A 541 14.67 6.88 2.20
C TYR A 541 13.15 7.02 2.21
N LEU A 542 12.58 7.22 3.39
CA LEU A 542 11.13 7.30 3.56
C LEU A 542 10.64 8.74 3.66
N PRO A 543 9.45 9.06 3.14
CA PRO A 543 8.76 10.29 3.48
C PRO A 543 8.60 10.44 5.00
N ASP A 544 8.99 11.58 5.54
CA ASP A 544 8.74 11.89 6.95
C ASP A 544 7.23 12.08 7.17
N GLU A 545 6.59 11.12 7.85
CA GLU A 545 5.15 11.15 8.09
C GLU A 545 4.64 12.40 8.82
N LEU A 546 5.50 13.03 9.63
CA LEU A 546 5.18 14.25 10.36
C LEU A 546 5.32 15.51 9.48
N LYS A 547 6.07 15.42 8.37
CA LYS A 547 6.36 16.50 7.44
C LYS A 547 5.98 16.15 5.99
N ASN A 548 4.89 15.41 5.84
CA ASN A 548 4.42 14.89 4.54
C ASN A 548 3.74 15.92 3.62
N LYS A 549 4.11 17.20 3.73
CA LYS A 549 3.60 18.27 2.85
C LYS A 549 4.76 19.02 2.22
N VAL A 550 4.68 19.22 0.91
CA VAL A 550 5.66 20.01 0.17
C VAL A 550 5.34 21.49 0.35
N THR A 551 6.25 22.23 0.96
CA THR A 551 6.15 23.69 1.05
C THR A 551 6.79 24.31 -0.19
N LEU A 552 6.08 25.23 -0.83
CA LEU A 552 6.56 25.95 -2.00
C LEU A 552 6.95 27.37 -1.58
N SER A 553 7.96 27.95 -2.24
CA SER A 553 8.23 29.38 -2.11
C SER A 553 6.99 30.16 -2.60
N GLN A 554 6.80 31.40 -2.13
CA GLN A 554 5.64 32.23 -2.46
C GLN A 554 5.49 32.57 -3.97
N ASN A 555 6.41 32.10 -4.82
CA ASN A 555 6.37 32.33 -6.26
C ASN A 555 5.37 31.38 -6.93
N SER A 556 4.18 31.92 -7.25
CA SER A 556 3.19 31.19 -8.06
C SER A 556 3.76 30.86 -9.44
N ILE A 557 3.70 29.59 -9.85
CA ILE A 557 4.10 29.16 -11.19
C ILE A 557 3.20 29.88 -12.21
N LYS A 558 3.78 30.76 -13.02
CA LYS A 558 3.02 31.64 -13.92
C LYS A 558 2.18 30.82 -14.90
N GLY A 559 0.87 30.98 -14.84
CA GLY A 559 -0.08 30.29 -15.73
C GLY A 559 -0.44 28.85 -15.37
N TRP A 560 -0.01 28.35 -14.21
CA TRP A 560 -0.31 26.99 -13.73
C TRP A 560 -0.90 26.99 -12.32
N ASP A 561 -1.86 26.08 -12.08
CA ASP A 561 -2.41 25.76 -10.76
C ASP A 561 -1.88 24.40 -10.31
N ILE A 562 -1.58 24.27 -9.02
CA ILE A 562 -1.15 23.00 -8.44
C ILE A 562 -2.40 22.19 -8.09
N LYS A 563 -2.47 20.96 -8.61
CA LYS A 563 -3.60 20.05 -8.41
C LYS A 563 -3.37 19.09 -7.27
N SER A 564 -2.19 18.50 -7.22
CA SER A 564 -1.85 17.52 -6.21
C SER A 564 -0.34 17.50 -5.97
N GLN A 565 0.04 17.03 -4.80
CA GLN A 565 1.42 16.77 -4.41
C GLN A 565 1.44 15.36 -3.82
N MET A 566 2.36 14.53 -4.29
CA MET A 566 2.55 13.18 -3.78
C MET A 566 4.01 13.03 -3.35
N ILE A 567 4.22 12.51 -2.15
CA ILE A 567 5.53 12.12 -1.63
C ILE A 567 5.42 10.63 -1.31
N PHE A 568 6.27 9.81 -1.91
CA PHE A 568 6.22 8.36 -1.73
C PHE A 568 7.58 7.72 -1.98
N GLU A 569 7.78 6.56 -1.35
CA GLU A 569 8.92 5.70 -1.62
C GLU A 569 8.56 4.66 -2.69
N ASN A 570 9.53 4.24 -3.47
CA ASN A 570 9.43 3.19 -4.48
C ASN A 570 10.80 2.54 -4.64
N PHE A 571 10.93 1.48 -5.43
CA PHE A 571 12.23 0.87 -5.72
C PHE A 571 12.71 1.11 -7.15
N SER A 572 14.01 1.35 -7.29
CA SER A 572 14.71 1.22 -8.57
C SER A 572 15.33 -0.17 -8.65
N THR A 573 14.75 -1.04 -9.49
CA THR A 573 15.25 -2.39 -9.73
C THR A 573 16.22 -2.43 -10.90
N LYS A 574 17.40 -3.01 -10.69
CA LYS A 574 18.34 -3.39 -11.75
C LYS A 574 18.46 -4.91 -11.79
N GLU A 575 18.26 -5.49 -12.96
CA GLU A 575 18.55 -6.91 -13.18
C GLU A 575 20.06 -7.06 -13.47
N SER A 576 20.71 -8.01 -12.81
CA SER A 576 22.14 -8.28 -12.96
C SER A 576 22.35 -9.80 -12.91
N SER A 577 23.27 -10.35 -13.70
CA SER A 577 23.71 -11.75 -13.54
C SER A 577 24.83 -11.88 -12.51
N LEU A 578 25.35 -10.76 -11.99
CA LEU A 578 26.54 -10.68 -11.13
C LEU A 578 27.79 -11.36 -11.73
N GLY A 579 27.78 -11.66 -13.04
CA GLY A 579 28.83 -12.45 -13.69
C GLY A 579 28.83 -13.94 -13.32
N LEU A 580 27.77 -14.46 -12.67
CA LEU A 580 27.70 -15.86 -12.23
C LEU A 580 26.84 -16.70 -13.20
N PRO A 581 27.35 -17.85 -13.69
CA PRO A 581 26.63 -18.69 -14.65
C PRO A 581 25.22 -19.13 -14.22
N ARG A 582 25.05 -19.42 -12.92
CA ARG A 582 23.76 -19.79 -12.33
C ARG A 582 22.68 -18.69 -12.39
N PHE A 583 23.09 -17.44 -12.61
CA PHE A 583 22.20 -16.28 -12.67
C PHE A 583 22.06 -15.70 -14.10
N PHE A 584 22.49 -16.43 -15.14
CA PHE A 584 22.21 -16.04 -16.52
C PHE A 584 20.73 -16.26 -16.90
N ASP A 585 20.13 -17.35 -16.40
CA ASP A 585 18.72 -17.67 -16.63
C ASP A 585 17.79 -17.18 -15.52
N SER A 586 18.29 -16.97 -14.30
CA SER A 586 17.56 -16.35 -13.20
C SER A 586 17.99 -14.90 -13.00
N LYS A 587 17.10 -13.96 -13.30
CA LYS A 587 17.33 -12.51 -13.17
C LYS A 587 17.51 -12.12 -11.69
N TYR A 588 18.75 -11.99 -11.22
CA TYR A 588 19.01 -11.42 -9.90
C TYR A 588 18.68 -9.92 -9.91
N ARG A 589 18.00 -9.45 -8.86
CA ARG A 589 17.45 -8.10 -8.78
C ARG A 589 18.10 -7.32 -7.64
N ILE A 590 18.79 -6.24 -8.01
CA ILE A 590 19.32 -5.27 -7.07
C ILE A 590 18.31 -4.13 -6.96
N ASN A 591 17.74 -3.95 -5.78
CA ASN A 591 16.79 -2.90 -5.49
C ASN A 591 17.46 -1.78 -4.69
N HIS A 592 17.28 -0.55 -5.14
CA HIS A 592 17.65 0.64 -4.40
C HIS A 592 16.40 1.43 -4.02
N SER A 593 16.41 2.05 -2.84
CA SER A 593 15.33 2.94 -2.43
C SER A 593 15.32 4.19 -3.31
N LEU A 594 14.12 4.54 -3.79
CA LEU A 594 13.85 5.70 -4.63
C LEU A 594 12.77 6.55 -3.95
N PHE A 595 13.21 7.67 -3.37
CA PHE A 595 12.33 8.68 -2.81
C PHE A 595 11.81 9.59 -3.93
N ASN A 596 10.49 9.74 -4.03
CA ASN A 596 9.84 10.49 -5.09
C ASN A 596 8.98 11.62 -4.52
N ILE A 597 9.08 12.79 -5.14
CA ILE A 597 8.09 13.86 -5.04
C ILE A 597 7.53 14.10 -6.43
N GLU A 598 6.21 14.11 -6.54
CA GLU A 598 5.50 14.44 -7.77
C GLU A 598 4.52 15.59 -7.50
N ILE A 599 4.70 16.69 -8.23
CA ILE A 599 3.85 17.88 -8.17
C ILE A 599 3.08 17.94 -9.48
N GLN A 600 1.78 17.64 -9.41
CA GLN A 600 0.91 17.72 -10.56
C GLN A 600 0.34 19.13 -10.68
N MET A 601 0.45 19.69 -11.87
CA MET A 601 0.01 21.04 -12.20
C MET A 601 -0.94 21.00 -13.38
N LYS A 602 -1.87 21.95 -13.45
CA LYS A 602 -2.78 22.14 -14.57
C LYS A 602 -2.74 23.58 -15.05
N ARG A 603 -2.87 23.82 -16.36
CA ARG A 603 -2.92 25.19 -16.89
C ARG A 603 -4.10 25.97 -16.30
N LYS A 604 -3.86 27.23 -15.97
CA LYS A 604 -4.90 28.15 -15.51
C LYS A 604 -5.88 28.44 -16.64
N LEU A 605 -7.17 28.40 -16.34
CA LEU A 605 -8.23 28.55 -17.34
C LEU A 605 -8.12 29.86 -18.14
N TYR A 606 -7.75 30.97 -17.49
CA TYR A 606 -7.60 32.25 -18.18
C TYR A 606 -6.48 32.24 -19.22
N VAL A 607 -5.40 31.46 -19.02
CA VAL A 607 -4.31 31.33 -20.00
C VAL A 607 -4.83 30.63 -21.25
N ILE A 608 -5.66 29.61 -21.06
CA ILE A 608 -6.34 28.90 -22.16
C ILE A 608 -7.26 29.87 -22.90
N ILE A 609 -8.07 30.65 -22.17
CA ILE A 609 -9.00 31.63 -22.75
C ILE A 609 -8.23 32.69 -23.55
N LEU A 610 -7.22 33.32 -22.97
CA LEU A 610 -6.43 34.37 -23.62
C LEU A 610 -5.67 33.86 -24.85
N ASN A 611 -5.00 32.70 -24.72
CA ASN A 611 -4.12 32.23 -25.78
C ASN A 611 -4.86 31.54 -26.93
N LEU A 612 -6.07 31.03 -26.70
CA LEU A 612 -6.77 30.20 -27.69
C LEU A 612 -8.16 30.72 -28.07
N PHE A 613 -8.97 31.12 -27.08
CA PHE A 613 -10.36 31.50 -27.36
C PHE A 613 -10.53 32.99 -27.66
N LEU A 614 -9.68 33.87 -27.12
CA LEU A 614 -9.75 35.31 -27.39
C LEU A 614 -9.51 35.65 -28.87
N PRO A 615 -8.52 35.05 -29.58
CA PRO A 615 -8.35 35.28 -31.01
C PRO A 615 -9.54 34.77 -31.84
N ILE A 616 -10.14 33.64 -31.45
CA ILE A 616 -11.35 33.10 -32.09
C ILE A 616 -12.55 34.01 -31.84
N ALA A 617 -12.72 34.52 -30.61
CA ALA A 617 -13.77 35.47 -30.29
C ALA A 617 -13.61 36.76 -31.10
N ALA A 618 -12.39 37.29 -31.19
CA ALA A 618 -12.06 38.45 -32.04
C ALA A 618 -12.36 38.17 -33.52
N LEU A 619 -12.08 36.96 -34.00
CA LEU A 619 -12.40 36.54 -35.36
C LEU A 619 -13.91 36.47 -35.62
N LEU A 620 -14.68 35.90 -34.69
CA LEU A 620 -16.14 35.81 -34.78
C LEU A 620 -16.80 37.20 -34.69
N THR A 621 -16.30 38.08 -33.82
CA THR A 621 -16.73 39.49 -33.78
C THR A 621 -16.36 40.20 -35.08
N GLY A 622 -15.17 39.97 -35.62
CA GLY A 622 -14.76 40.50 -36.93
C GLY A 622 -15.68 40.03 -38.06
N LEU A 623 -16.15 38.78 -38.02
CA LEU A 623 -17.04 38.21 -39.03
C LEU A 623 -18.37 38.98 -39.12
N TYR A 624 -18.88 39.49 -38.00
CA TYR A 624 -20.06 40.36 -37.97
C TYR A 624 -19.84 41.66 -38.77
N PHE A 625 -18.63 42.22 -38.70
CA PHE A 625 -18.27 43.45 -39.42
C PHE A 625 -17.72 43.21 -40.82
N ALA A 626 -17.55 41.94 -41.24
CA ALA A 626 -16.93 41.58 -42.51
C ALA A 626 -17.68 42.13 -43.74
N LEU A 627 -19.01 42.33 -43.61
CA LEU A 627 -19.84 42.90 -44.68
C LEU A 627 -19.61 44.40 -44.89
N SER A 628 -19.30 45.13 -43.81
CA SER A 628 -19.10 46.58 -43.85
C SER A 628 -17.63 46.96 -44.05
N TYR A 629 -16.69 46.13 -43.59
CA TYR A 629 -15.26 46.43 -43.62
C TYR A 629 -14.41 45.18 -43.98
N PRO A 630 -14.47 44.73 -45.24
CA PRO A 630 -13.86 43.45 -45.65
C PRO A 630 -12.32 43.42 -45.53
N LEU A 631 -11.65 44.56 -45.76
CA LEU A 631 -10.19 44.69 -45.62
C LEU A 631 -9.74 44.54 -44.16
N ILE A 632 -10.46 45.15 -43.21
CA ILE A 632 -10.17 45.04 -41.78
C ILE A 632 -10.39 43.60 -41.31
N PHE A 633 -11.47 42.96 -41.75
CA PHE A 633 -11.73 41.56 -41.44
C PHE A 633 -10.64 40.63 -41.99
N LEU A 634 -10.17 40.84 -43.23
CA LEU A 634 -9.10 40.04 -43.82
C LEU A 634 -7.79 40.16 -43.03
N MET A 635 -7.45 41.36 -42.54
CA MET A 635 -6.29 41.57 -41.68
C MET A 635 -6.43 40.82 -40.34
N VAL A 636 -7.60 40.87 -39.70
CA VAL A 636 -7.89 40.13 -38.46
C VAL A 636 -7.84 38.60 -38.70
N PHE A 637 -8.40 38.14 -39.81
CA PHE A 637 -8.38 36.74 -40.21
C PHE A 637 -6.95 36.22 -40.42
N LEU A 638 -6.14 36.93 -41.22
CA LEU A 638 -4.75 36.55 -41.47
C LEU A 638 -3.89 36.66 -40.20
N GLY A 639 -4.12 37.67 -39.35
CA GLY A 639 -3.42 37.82 -38.08
C GLY A 639 -3.72 36.69 -37.10
N THR A 640 -4.99 36.33 -36.93
CA THR A 640 -5.39 35.21 -36.06
C THR A 640 -4.92 33.87 -36.61
N LEU A 641 -4.99 33.65 -37.93
CA LEU A 641 -4.49 32.43 -38.58
C LEU A 641 -2.97 32.30 -38.39
N SER A 642 -2.23 33.38 -38.61
CA SER A 642 -0.77 33.42 -38.41
C SER A 642 -0.41 33.17 -36.95
N TYR A 643 -1.18 33.70 -36.00
CA TYR A 643 -0.97 33.47 -34.57
C TYR A 643 -1.24 32.01 -34.16
N HIS A 644 -2.30 31.37 -34.65
CA HIS A 644 -2.54 29.95 -34.36
C HIS A 644 -1.52 29.04 -35.04
N LEU A 645 -1.08 29.37 -36.27
CA LEU A 645 0.02 28.67 -36.94
C LEU A 645 1.34 28.85 -36.16
N TYR A 646 1.60 30.03 -35.61
CA TYR A 646 2.75 30.26 -34.74
C TYR A 646 2.68 29.43 -33.46
N LEU A 647 1.51 29.32 -32.82
CA LEU A 647 1.30 28.44 -31.65
C LEU A 647 1.57 26.96 -31.97
N LEU A 648 1.18 26.49 -33.16
CA LEU A 648 1.49 25.14 -33.66
C LEU A 648 2.99 24.87 -33.73
N PHE A 649 3.78 25.85 -34.19
CA PHE A 649 5.24 25.71 -34.29
C PHE A 649 5.97 25.75 -32.94
N ILE A 650 5.36 26.34 -31.91
CA ILE A 650 5.97 26.43 -30.57
C ILE A 650 5.76 25.15 -29.76
N LEU A 651 4.68 24.42 -30.02
CA LEU A 651 4.36 23.21 -29.27
C LEU A 651 5.23 22.05 -29.76
N PRO A 652 5.91 21.30 -28.87
CA PRO A 652 6.85 20.25 -29.25
C PRO A 652 6.16 18.93 -29.68
N CYS A 653 4.88 18.98 -30.07
CA CYS A 653 4.11 17.79 -30.44
C CYS A 653 4.16 17.54 -31.95
N ASN A 654 4.52 16.32 -32.35
CA ASN A 654 4.54 15.90 -33.75
C ASN A 654 3.15 15.51 -34.31
N TYR A 655 2.07 15.82 -33.59
CA TYR A 655 0.71 15.44 -33.98
C TYR A 655 -0.28 16.58 -33.71
N ILE A 656 -1.35 16.63 -34.52
CA ILE A 656 -2.42 17.61 -34.42
C ILE A 656 -3.33 17.24 -33.24
N MET A 657 -3.56 18.18 -32.33
CA MET A 657 -4.38 17.98 -31.13
C MET A 657 -5.88 18.13 -31.44
N GLY A 658 -6.75 17.50 -30.63
CA GLY A 658 -8.20 17.54 -30.86
C GLY A 658 -8.79 18.95 -30.97
N ILE A 659 -8.23 19.92 -30.24
CA ILE A 659 -8.67 21.32 -30.30
C ILE A 659 -8.25 22.03 -31.60
N GLU A 660 -7.17 21.59 -32.23
CA GLU A 660 -6.67 22.18 -33.48
C GLU A 660 -7.58 21.82 -34.64
N TYR A 661 -8.12 20.59 -34.68
CA TYR A 661 -9.17 20.20 -35.62
C TYR A 661 -10.39 21.12 -35.53
N LEU A 662 -10.79 21.49 -34.31
CA LEU A 662 -11.91 22.41 -34.09
C LEU A 662 -11.59 23.82 -34.61
N ILE A 663 -10.38 24.31 -34.35
CA ILE A 663 -9.93 25.63 -34.83
C ILE A 663 -9.84 25.67 -36.35
N PHE A 664 -9.22 24.67 -36.98
CA PHE A 664 -9.16 24.57 -38.45
C PHE A 664 -10.54 24.38 -39.07
N GLY A 665 -11.44 23.64 -38.41
CA GLY A 665 -12.84 23.55 -38.81
C GLY A 665 -13.54 24.91 -38.85
N ILE A 666 -13.31 25.76 -37.84
CA ILE A 666 -13.83 27.13 -37.81
C ILE A 666 -13.26 27.97 -38.96
N TYR A 667 -11.95 27.91 -39.20
CA TYR A 667 -11.32 28.59 -40.34
C TYR A 667 -11.91 28.14 -41.68
N LEU A 668 -12.09 26.83 -41.88
CA LEU A 668 -12.70 26.27 -43.09
C LEU A 668 -14.14 26.76 -43.29
N LEU A 669 -14.95 26.77 -42.23
CA LEU A 669 -16.33 27.26 -42.26
C LEU A 669 -16.37 28.75 -42.63
N ILE A 670 -15.46 29.56 -42.09
CA ILE A 670 -15.33 30.98 -42.45
C ILE A 670 -14.95 31.13 -43.93
N CYS A 671 -13.98 30.35 -44.43
CA CYS A 671 -13.62 30.36 -45.85
C CYS A 671 -14.80 29.98 -46.76
N ILE A 672 -15.56 28.93 -46.41
CA ILE A 672 -16.76 28.51 -47.15
C ILE A 672 -17.82 29.62 -47.15
N PHE A 673 -18.04 30.27 -46.00
CA PHE A 673 -18.96 31.39 -45.88
C PHE A 673 -18.58 32.56 -46.80
N LEU A 674 -17.29 32.96 -46.80
CA LEU A 674 -16.78 34.02 -47.67
C LEU A 674 -16.90 33.67 -49.16
N LEU A 675 -16.59 32.42 -49.54
CA LEU A 675 -16.74 31.95 -50.91
C LEU A 675 -18.20 32.01 -51.35
N ARG A 676 -19.12 31.47 -50.54
CA ARG A 676 -20.56 31.48 -50.84
C ARG A 676 -21.08 32.91 -51.00
N TRP A 677 -20.68 33.82 -50.11
CA TRP A 677 -21.05 35.24 -50.18
C TRP A 677 -20.62 35.91 -51.48
N LYS A 678 -19.39 35.65 -51.93
CA LYS A 678 -18.86 36.17 -53.21
C LYS A 678 -19.67 35.65 -54.42
N PHE A 679 -20.11 34.39 -54.40
CA PHE A 679 -20.93 33.82 -55.47
C PHE A 679 -22.37 34.31 -55.46
N THR A 680 -22.98 34.55 -54.30
CA THR A 680 -24.36 35.05 -54.21
C THR A 680 -24.51 36.53 -54.60
N ASN A 681 -23.47 37.35 -54.36
CA ASN A 681 -23.52 38.79 -54.67
C ASN A 681 -22.97 39.18 -56.05
N HIS A 682 -22.37 38.25 -56.80
CA HIS A 682 -21.94 38.48 -58.19
C HIS A 682 -22.82 37.77 -59.24
N GLY A 683 -23.95 37.19 -58.84
CA GLY A 683 -24.96 36.65 -59.75
C GLY A 683 -25.98 37.68 -60.28
N GLY A 684 -25.75 38.98 -60.06
CA GLY A 684 -26.69 40.07 -60.33
C GLY A 684 -26.16 41.21 -61.21
N TYR A 685 -25.25 40.92 -62.13
CA TYR A 685 -24.98 41.81 -63.28
C TYR A 685 -25.05 40.99 -64.57
N SER A 686 -26.28 40.82 -65.06
CA SER A 686 -26.64 40.67 -66.47
C SER A 686 -27.57 41.81 -66.83
#